data_AF-A0AAW0GLL8-F1
#
_entry.id   AF-A0AAW0GLL8-F1
#
_cell.length_a   1.000
_cell.length_b   1.000
_cell.length_c   1.000
_cell.angle_alpha   90.00
_cell.angle_beta   90.00
_cell.angle_gamma   90.00
#
_symmetry.space_group_name_H-M   'P 1'
#
loop_
_entity.id
_entity.type
_entity.pdbx_description
1 polymer ?
#
loop_
_entity_poly.entity_id
_entity_poly.type
_entity_poly.pdbx_seq_one_letter_code
_entity_poly.pdbx_strand_id
1 'polypeptide(L)'
;MSGKSVQHIHVVVTEFLYPSVPLVPTSIPKDGSLEGATFLPTHQLCPQGSLLNRLQPPHVAQSEVDAPQTVSTSWAGRVKSASKTVVTHVTKHIGVGIICSVAYFDPGNWSVDLQAGSQFGYRPMLFVILLAGLGAMVLQTLAHRLGCVTGYDLATHCRLLLHDRPKHRRLIRYAALYPLYILCEIAIISTDLAELLGSAIGLCLIFPTLPLWAGVLLTASDVLVFLLLGDPSRGQGKPVKTFEYTVIALVFAVLACFIVLLVRVSPHWPKVFLGYIPSDALLETNPNALYTAVGILGATIMPHALFLGSFLATQDRVGGPEEPLPTPANASPSPRSFRDKFVRWGRSLFEVSRKERIAAQRDYRDKYGRENKDVGFIKAHMNHGLVDVITSLMGVAVPINSAILIIAATVFHGRSDVAPAGLFDAYDLIKAHIGKAAAFVFALALLCAGQTASITATLAGQIVSEGFIEWRISPFLRRIITRLIGLVPSMVVAIGVGREGIDILLVASQVALSIVLPFVAFPLIWLTSSKSIMRVRKPMDLRTPVSTEVPSMNQVPSVLELEVPVSDDILPEPVTEILTPSCPEKSGEVEVSEEEKREYVPTRGPLASEENSIVEDDYIDFSNGWIMTLLVSLIFMVVLAANLYVIVVLGLGKN
;
A
#
# COMPACT_ATOMS: atom_id res chain seq x y z
N MET A 1 0.47 -10.95 -38.03
CA MET A 1 -0.01 -9.74 -37.30
C MET A 1 -0.76 -10.18 -36.04
N SER A 2 -0.06 -10.43 -34.94
CA SER A 2 -0.59 -10.54 -33.58
C SER A 2 0.61 -10.80 -32.69
N GLY A 3 0.81 -10.00 -31.63
CA GLY A 3 2.00 -10.06 -30.76
C GLY A 3 2.57 -8.70 -30.36
N LYS A 4 2.16 -7.61 -31.04
CA LYS A 4 2.54 -6.24 -30.66
C LYS A 4 1.66 -5.62 -29.57
N SER A 5 0.43 -6.10 -29.33
CA SER A 5 -0.50 -5.43 -28.40
C SER A 5 -0.15 -5.54 -26.91
N VAL A 6 0.47 -6.64 -26.45
CA VAL A 6 0.70 -6.84 -25.01
C VAL A 6 1.97 -6.13 -24.52
N GLN A 7 3.01 -6.05 -25.36
CA GLN A 7 4.20 -5.24 -25.05
C GLN A 7 3.95 -3.74 -25.27
N HIS A 8 3.12 -3.35 -26.23
CA HIS A 8 2.77 -1.93 -26.39
C HIS A 8 1.90 -1.40 -25.24
N ILE A 9 1.01 -2.17 -24.61
CA ILE A 9 0.29 -1.68 -23.42
C ILE A 9 1.28 -1.46 -22.25
N HIS A 10 2.29 -2.33 -22.12
CA HIS A 10 3.32 -2.27 -21.09
C HIS A 10 4.35 -1.14 -21.28
N VAL A 11 4.47 -0.59 -22.50
CA VAL A 11 5.36 0.53 -22.82
C VAL A 11 4.56 1.82 -22.97
N VAL A 12 3.40 1.81 -23.61
CA VAL A 12 2.55 2.99 -23.82
C VAL A 12 1.95 3.46 -22.51
N VAL A 13 1.46 2.60 -21.62
CA VAL A 13 0.92 3.07 -20.33
C VAL A 13 2.05 3.61 -19.45
N THR A 14 3.25 3.02 -19.49
CA THR A 14 4.39 3.46 -18.65
C THR A 14 5.09 4.72 -19.21
N GLU A 15 5.26 4.84 -20.54
CA GLU A 15 5.80 6.05 -21.19
C GLU A 15 4.80 7.22 -21.21
N PHE A 16 3.50 6.96 -21.40
CA PHE A 16 2.47 8.00 -21.46
C PHE A 16 2.15 8.57 -20.07
N LEU A 17 2.31 7.77 -19.01
CA LEU A 17 2.11 8.19 -17.63
C LEU A 17 3.38 8.77 -16.98
N TYR A 18 4.59 8.36 -17.41
CA TYR A 18 5.86 8.74 -16.74
C TYR A 18 7.07 8.86 -17.70
N PRO A 19 7.25 9.98 -18.41
CA PRO A 19 8.47 10.25 -19.20
C PRO A 19 9.71 10.59 -18.36
N SER A 20 9.59 10.72 -17.03
CA SER A 20 10.61 11.32 -16.15
C SER A 20 11.48 10.33 -15.36
N VAL A 21 11.31 9.02 -15.54
CA VAL A 21 12.28 8.06 -14.97
C VAL A 21 13.47 8.02 -15.93
N PRO A 22 14.67 8.52 -15.58
CA PRO A 22 15.81 8.39 -16.44
C PRO A 22 16.17 6.91 -16.57
N LEU A 23 15.79 6.31 -17.70
CA LEU A 23 16.57 5.24 -18.28
C LEU A 23 17.92 5.86 -18.63
N VAL A 24 18.92 5.66 -17.77
CA VAL A 24 20.29 6.06 -18.09
C VAL A 24 20.65 5.40 -19.42
N PRO A 25 20.98 6.17 -20.46
CA PRO A 25 21.39 5.60 -21.73
C PRO A 25 22.73 4.92 -21.54
N THR A 26 22.85 3.68 -22.02
CA THR A 26 24.15 3.10 -22.34
C THR A 26 24.72 3.88 -23.53
N SER A 27 25.40 5.00 -23.27
CA SER A 27 26.14 5.76 -24.28
C SER A 27 27.46 5.05 -24.60
N ILE A 28 27.51 4.47 -25.79
CA ILE A 28 28.75 4.11 -26.47
C ILE A 28 29.29 5.42 -27.07
N PRO A 29 30.53 5.85 -26.78
CA PRO A 29 31.10 7.03 -27.42
C PRO A 29 31.43 6.69 -28.89
N LYS A 30 31.06 7.60 -29.79
CA LYS A 30 31.56 7.63 -31.16
C LYS A 30 32.76 8.59 -31.23
N ASP A 31 33.63 8.27 -32.19
CA ASP A 31 34.71 9.05 -32.77
C ASP A 31 36.12 8.87 -32.19
N GLY A 32 37.05 8.53 -33.09
CA GLY A 32 38.47 8.39 -32.82
C GLY A 32 39.19 7.50 -33.83
N SER A 33 39.32 7.98 -35.07
CA SER A 33 40.24 7.45 -36.08
C SER A 33 41.67 7.33 -35.55
N LEU A 34 42.36 6.21 -35.82
CA LEU A 34 43.63 6.15 -36.57
C LEU A 34 44.29 4.77 -36.40
N GLU A 35 44.64 4.23 -37.56
CA GLU A 35 45.43 3.02 -37.78
C GLU A 35 46.89 3.18 -37.33
N GLY A 36 47.56 2.05 -37.15
CA GLY A 36 49.02 1.94 -37.01
C GLY A 36 49.40 1.04 -35.82
N ALA A 37 49.23 -0.27 -35.88
CA ALA A 37 50.21 -1.22 -36.41
C ALA A 37 51.67 -0.87 -36.01
N THR A 38 52.35 -1.74 -35.27
CA THR A 38 53.46 -2.59 -35.80
C THR A 38 53.92 -3.59 -34.73
N PHE A 39 54.02 -4.85 -35.15
CA PHE A 39 54.63 -6.00 -34.48
C PHE A 39 56.15 -5.83 -34.27
N LEU A 40 56.74 -6.48 -33.25
CA LEU A 40 57.53 -7.72 -33.42
C LEU A 40 58.20 -8.18 -32.10
N PRO A 41 58.39 -9.50 -31.91
CA PRO A 41 58.86 -10.14 -30.68
C PRO A 41 60.32 -10.63 -30.78
N THR A 42 60.92 -11.07 -29.66
CA THR A 42 61.99 -12.10 -29.55
C THR A 42 62.39 -12.19 -28.07
N HIS A 43 62.14 -13.30 -27.36
CA HIS A 43 62.85 -14.59 -27.28
C HIS A 43 63.75 -14.70 -26.02
N GLN A 44 63.72 -15.90 -25.44
CA GLN A 44 64.81 -16.61 -24.74
C GLN A 44 64.91 -16.64 -23.19
N LEU A 45 64.72 -17.87 -22.70
CA LEU A 45 65.62 -18.68 -21.85
C LEU A 45 65.62 -18.47 -20.32
N CYS A 46 65.21 -19.53 -19.62
CA CYS A 46 65.49 -19.87 -18.21
C CYS A 46 66.91 -20.48 -18.09
N PRO A 47 67.57 -20.51 -16.91
CA PRO A 47 67.33 -21.63 -15.97
C PRO A 47 67.56 -21.37 -14.45
N GLN A 48 66.92 -22.25 -13.66
CA GLN A 48 67.09 -22.72 -12.26
C GLN A 48 68.08 -22.07 -11.26
N GLY A 49 67.59 -21.85 -10.02
CA GLY A 49 68.41 -21.78 -8.80
C GLY A 49 67.66 -21.47 -7.49
N SER A 50 67.39 -22.52 -6.69
CA SER A 50 67.52 -22.60 -5.22
C SER A 50 66.80 -21.61 -4.26
N LEU A 51 65.78 -22.14 -3.56
CA LEU A 51 65.51 -22.06 -2.10
C LEU A 51 65.69 -20.73 -1.35
N LEU A 52 64.56 -20.06 -1.03
CA LEU A 52 64.31 -19.46 0.29
C LEU A 52 62.80 -19.19 0.47
N ASN A 53 62.19 -19.90 1.43
CA ASN A 53 60.83 -19.71 1.91
C ASN A 53 60.65 -18.31 2.52
N ARG A 54 59.58 -17.58 2.17
CA ARG A 54 58.57 -17.04 3.11
C ARG A 54 57.50 -16.20 2.40
N LEU A 55 56.25 -16.62 2.62
CA LEU A 55 55.02 -15.80 2.71
C LEU A 55 54.59 -15.02 1.45
N GLN A 56 53.64 -15.61 0.71
CA GLN A 56 52.83 -14.89 -0.30
C GLN A 56 51.34 -15.25 -0.13
N PRO A 57 50.42 -14.26 -0.26
CA PRO A 57 48.97 -14.42 -0.05
C PRO A 57 48.31 -15.24 -1.18
N PRO A 58 47.06 -15.72 -1.00
CA PRO A 58 46.45 -16.65 -1.95
C PRO A 58 46.30 -16.02 -3.34
N HIS A 59 46.75 -16.77 -4.34
CA HIS A 59 46.58 -16.46 -5.75
C HIS A 59 45.09 -16.26 -6.07
N VAL A 60 44.76 -15.03 -6.47
CA VAL A 60 43.58 -14.73 -7.27
C VAL A 60 43.79 -15.43 -8.62
N ALA A 61 42.96 -16.42 -8.91
CA ALA A 61 42.82 -16.95 -10.26
C ALA A 61 42.38 -15.79 -11.16
N GLN A 62 43.28 -15.36 -12.04
CA GLN A 62 42.94 -14.48 -13.15
C GLN A 62 41.95 -15.24 -14.04
N SER A 63 40.67 -14.96 -13.87
CA SER A 63 39.67 -15.29 -14.88
C SER A 63 39.97 -14.39 -16.08
N GLU A 64 40.34 -15.00 -17.21
CA GLU A 64 40.44 -14.31 -18.49
C GLU A 64 39.19 -13.45 -18.68
N VAL A 65 39.42 -12.16 -18.89
CA VAL A 65 38.38 -11.23 -19.31
C VAL A 65 38.08 -11.56 -20.77
N ASP A 66 37.09 -12.42 -20.98
CA ASP A 66 36.48 -12.61 -22.29
C ASP A 66 36.06 -11.24 -22.83
N ALA A 67 36.55 -10.92 -24.04
CA ALA A 67 36.07 -9.80 -24.84
C ALA A 67 34.53 -9.81 -24.89
N PRO A 68 33.84 -8.66 -24.98
CA PRO A 68 32.39 -8.61 -24.95
C PRO A 68 31.82 -9.35 -26.15
N GLN A 69 31.51 -10.64 -25.95
CA GLN A 69 30.79 -11.43 -26.93
C GLN A 69 29.43 -10.78 -27.10
N THR A 70 29.18 -10.26 -28.28
CA THR A 70 27.88 -9.80 -28.74
C THR A 70 26.95 -11.01 -28.78
N VAL A 71 26.31 -11.33 -27.65
CA VAL A 71 25.30 -12.38 -27.58
C VAL A 71 24.13 -11.94 -28.46
N SER A 72 24.12 -12.44 -29.69
CA SER A 72 22.94 -12.51 -30.55
C SER A 72 21.88 -13.30 -29.79
N THR A 73 21.04 -12.59 -29.02
CA THR A 73 19.93 -13.22 -28.31
C THR A 73 18.92 -13.66 -29.35
N SER A 74 19.00 -14.95 -29.72
CA SER A 74 17.97 -15.68 -30.45
C SER A 74 16.60 -15.33 -29.90
N TRP A 75 15.59 -15.22 -30.78
CA TRP A 75 14.20 -14.98 -30.39
C TRP A 75 13.73 -15.91 -29.26
N ALA A 76 14.19 -17.17 -29.26
CA ALA A 76 13.93 -18.12 -28.18
C ALA A 76 14.57 -17.71 -26.84
N GLY A 77 15.76 -17.11 -26.86
CA GLY A 77 16.43 -16.56 -25.67
C GLY A 77 15.68 -15.35 -25.09
N ARG A 78 15.12 -14.49 -25.93
CA ARG A 78 14.28 -13.36 -25.49
C ARG A 78 12.96 -13.83 -24.90
N VAL A 79 12.30 -14.82 -25.51
CA VAL A 79 11.08 -15.42 -24.98
C VAL A 79 11.35 -16.14 -23.66
N LYS A 80 12.46 -16.88 -23.54
CA LYS A 80 12.85 -17.55 -22.30
C LYS A 80 13.17 -16.55 -21.19
N SER A 81 13.88 -15.46 -21.52
CA SER A 81 14.16 -14.38 -20.56
C SER A 81 12.88 -13.65 -20.13
N ALA A 82 12.00 -13.32 -21.08
CA ALA A 82 10.72 -12.69 -20.79
C ALA A 82 9.83 -13.61 -19.92
N SER A 83 9.76 -14.90 -20.25
CA SER A 83 9.03 -15.90 -19.48
C SER A 83 9.60 -16.03 -18.06
N LYS A 84 10.92 -16.07 -17.89
CA LYS A 84 11.56 -16.07 -16.56
C LYS A 84 11.22 -14.81 -15.76
N THR A 85 11.23 -13.63 -16.40
CA THR A 85 10.84 -12.37 -15.76
C THR A 85 9.37 -12.37 -15.35
N VAL A 86 8.47 -12.83 -16.24
CA VAL A 86 7.04 -12.95 -15.95
C VAL A 86 6.79 -13.93 -14.80
N VAL A 87 7.42 -15.12 -14.82
CA VAL A 87 7.29 -16.10 -13.74
C VAL A 87 7.83 -15.54 -12.43
N THR A 88 8.96 -14.83 -12.45
CA THR A 88 9.52 -14.20 -11.25
C THR A 88 8.62 -13.09 -10.71
N HIS A 89 8.01 -12.29 -11.59
CA HIS A 89 7.03 -11.28 -11.25
C HIS A 89 5.78 -11.91 -10.62
N VAL A 90 5.21 -12.92 -11.28
CA VAL A 90 4.03 -13.66 -10.83
C VAL A 90 4.24 -14.34 -9.48
N THR A 91 5.40 -14.94 -9.25
CA THR A 91 5.63 -15.73 -8.02
C THR A 91 6.04 -14.92 -6.80
N LYS A 92 6.62 -13.73 -7.02
CA LYS A 92 7.13 -12.89 -5.92
C LYS A 92 6.30 -11.64 -5.66
N HIS A 93 5.67 -11.06 -6.69
CA HIS A 93 5.04 -9.75 -6.60
C HIS A 93 3.53 -9.77 -6.80
N ILE A 94 2.97 -10.76 -7.51
CA ILE A 94 1.51 -10.86 -7.67
C ILE A 94 0.88 -11.23 -6.34
N GLY A 95 0.01 -10.34 -5.85
CA GLY A 95 -0.76 -10.51 -4.63
C GLY A 95 -1.15 -9.16 -4.02
N VAL A 96 -0.26 -8.18 -4.07
CA VAL A 96 -0.52 -6.81 -3.55
C VAL A 96 -1.61 -6.13 -4.36
N GLY A 97 -1.48 -6.14 -5.68
CA GLY A 97 -2.45 -5.57 -6.61
C GLY A 97 -3.80 -6.26 -6.49
N ILE A 98 -3.82 -7.59 -6.36
CA ILE A 98 -5.07 -8.35 -6.20
C ILE A 98 -5.75 -7.99 -4.88
N ILE A 99 -5.02 -7.98 -3.75
CA ILE A 99 -5.56 -7.57 -2.46
C ILE A 99 -6.10 -6.14 -2.53
N CYS A 100 -5.36 -5.22 -3.17
CA CYS A 100 -5.83 -3.86 -3.36
C CYS A 100 -7.12 -3.83 -4.18
N SER A 101 -7.20 -4.63 -5.26
CA SER A 101 -8.36 -4.67 -6.15
C SER A 101 -9.63 -5.18 -5.49
N VAL A 102 -9.54 -6.03 -4.44
CA VAL A 102 -10.70 -6.57 -3.71
C VAL A 102 -11.60 -5.50 -3.18
N ALA A 103 -11.03 -4.42 -2.63
CA ALA A 103 -11.81 -3.30 -2.13
C ALA A 103 -12.70 -2.73 -3.25
N TYR A 104 -12.25 -2.75 -4.50
CA TYR A 104 -12.93 -2.12 -5.63
C TYR A 104 -14.10 -2.94 -6.22
N PHE A 105 -14.43 -4.11 -5.68
CA PHE A 105 -15.61 -4.91 -6.11
C PHE A 105 -16.33 -5.58 -4.93
N ASP A 106 -16.36 -4.91 -3.78
CA ASP A 106 -17.09 -5.37 -2.61
C ASP A 106 -18.63 -5.36 -2.85
N PRO A 107 -19.43 -5.98 -1.96
CA PRO A 107 -20.90 -5.95 -2.09
C PRO A 107 -21.51 -4.54 -2.10
N GLY A 108 -20.80 -3.56 -1.51
CA GLY A 108 -21.14 -2.14 -1.57
C GLY A 108 -21.29 -1.65 -3.01
N ASN A 109 -20.25 -1.94 -3.81
CA ASN A 109 -20.18 -1.57 -5.21
C ASN A 109 -21.27 -2.26 -6.03
N TRP A 110 -21.58 -3.51 -5.70
CA TRP A 110 -22.58 -4.28 -6.44
C TRP A 110 -23.96 -3.65 -6.34
N SER A 111 -24.35 -3.17 -5.17
CA SER A 111 -25.66 -2.55 -4.98
C SER A 111 -25.82 -1.30 -5.85
N VAL A 112 -24.80 -0.44 -5.89
CA VAL A 112 -24.85 0.79 -6.69
C VAL A 112 -24.80 0.47 -8.19
N ASP A 113 -23.98 -0.50 -8.61
CA ASP A 113 -23.90 -0.92 -10.02
C ASP A 113 -25.19 -1.62 -10.50
N LEU A 114 -25.84 -2.41 -9.64
CA LEU A 114 -27.15 -3.02 -9.91
C LEU A 114 -28.25 -1.97 -10.03
N GLN A 115 -28.26 -1.01 -9.10
CA GLN A 115 -29.17 0.13 -9.15
C GLN A 115 -28.98 0.94 -10.44
N ALA A 116 -27.73 1.25 -10.79
CA ALA A 116 -27.39 1.98 -12.00
C ALA A 116 -27.84 1.27 -13.28
N GLY A 117 -27.54 -0.03 -13.39
CA GLY A 117 -27.90 -0.82 -14.56
C GLY A 117 -29.40 -1.04 -14.69
N SER A 118 -30.11 -1.26 -13.57
CA SER A 118 -31.56 -1.46 -13.60
C SER A 118 -32.31 -0.19 -14.01
N GLN A 119 -31.91 0.97 -13.48
CA GLN A 119 -32.57 2.25 -13.78
C GLN A 119 -32.18 2.82 -15.14
N PHE A 120 -30.88 2.88 -15.45
CA PHE A 120 -30.36 3.64 -16.59
C PHE A 120 -29.89 2.76 -17.76
N GLY A 121 -29.86 1.43 -17.59
CA GLY A 121 -29.37 0.52 -18.62
C GLY A 121 -27.86 0.65 -18.81
N TYR A 122 -27.38 0.33 -20.02
CA TYR A 122 -25.93 0.32 -20.31
C TYR A 122 -25.30 1.72 -20.37
N ARG A 123 -26.03 2.70 -20.91
CA ARG A 123 -25.53 4.05 -21.20
C ARG A 123 -26.36 5.06 -20.40
N PRO A 124 -25.75 5.97 -19.63
CA PRO A 124 -24.32 6.34 -19.57
C PRO A 124 -23.48 5.60 -18.51
N MET A 125 -24.05 4.66 -17.75
CA MET A 125 -23.42 4.19 -16.51
C MET A 125 -22.17 3.31 -16.70
N LEU A 126 -22.06 2.54 -17.79
CA LEU A 126 -20.82 1.80 -18.08
C LEU A 126 -19.60 2.71 -18.31
N PHE A 127 -19.81 3.87 -18.94
CA PHE A 127 -18.76 4.88 -19.08
C PHE A 127 -18.33 5.43 -17.70
N VAL A 128 -19.28 5.66 -16.79
CA VAL A 128 -18.98 6.12 -15.42
C VAL A 128 -18.16 5.07 -14.66
N ILE A 129 -18.52 3.79 -14.73
CA ILE A 129 -17.73 2.69 -14.12
C ILE A 129 -16.30 2.68 -14.66
N LEU A 130 -16.13 2.80 -15.98
CA LEU A 130 -14.80 2.83 -16.59
C LEU A 130 -13.99 4.04 -16.12
N LEU A 131 -14.60 5.23 -16.11
CA LEU A 131 -13.94 6.46 -15.67
C LEU A 131 -13.55 6.39 -14.18
N ALA A 132 -14.44 5.89 -13.32
CA ALA A 132 -14.17 5.69 -11.91
C ALA A 132 -13.05 4.67 -11.69
N GLY A 133 -13.05 3.57 -12.46
CA GLY A 133 -11.98 2.56 -12.45
C GLY A 133 -10.62 3.12 -12.89
N LEU A 134 -10.59 3.98 -13.91
CA LEU A 134 -9.37 4.67 -14.33
C LEU A 134 -8.88 5.65 -13.25
N GLY A 135 -9.80 6.39 -12.62
CA GLY A 135 -9.48 7.26 -11.48
C GLY A 135 -8.90 6.49 -10.29
N ALA A 136 -9.52 5.36 -9.93
CA ALA A 136 -9.03 4.42 -8.94
C ALA A 136 -7.61 3.92 -9.27
N MET A 137 -7.38 3.50 -10.51
CA MET A 137 -6.05 3.05 -10.97
C MET A 137 -4.99 4.12 -10.78
N VAL A 138 -5.27 5.37 -11.16
CA VAL A 138 -4.33 6.48 -11.01
C VAL A 138 -4.04 6.76 -9.54
N LEU A 139 -5.07 6.91 -8.70
CA LEU A 139 -4.89 7.20 -7.27
C LEU A 139 -4.20 6.05 -6.53
N GLN A 140 -4.54 4.79 -6.84
CA GLN A 140 -3.91 3.63 -6.23
C GLN A 140 -2.43 3.49 -6.66
N THR A 141 -2.11 3.84 -7.90
CA THR A 141 -0.72 3.93 -8.38
C THR A 141 0.09 4.98 -7.62
N LEU A 142 -0.51 6.14 -7.32
CA LEU A 142 0.13 7.16 -6.48
C LEU A 142 0.34 6.66 -5.05
N ALA A 143 -0.67 6.01 -4.45
CA ALA A 143 -0.56 5.44 -3.12
C ALA A 143 0.57 4.40 -3.04
N HIS A 144 0.64 3.51 -4.03
CA HIS A 144 1.71 2.52 -4.14
C HIS A 144 3.10 3.18 -4.27
N ARG A 145 3.25 4.20 -5.13
CA ARG A 145 4.53 4.93 -5.30
C ARG A 145 4.96 5.63 -4.02
N LEU A 146 4.04 6.26 -3.31
CA LEU A 146 4.31 6.89 -2.03
C LEU A 146 4.93 5.87 -1.07
N GLY A 147 4.27 4.71 -0.91
CA GLY A 147 4.75 3.64 -0.03
C GLY A 147 6.11 3.07 -0.44
N CYS A 148 6.32 2.77 -1.72
CA CYS A 148 7.58 2.20 -2.22
C CYS A 148 8.78 3.15 -2.07
N VAL A 149 8.61 4.44 -2.38
CA VAL A 149 9.70 5.43 -2.35
C VAL A 149 10.05 5.79 -0.91
N THR A 150 9.03 6.09 -0.12
CA THR A 150 9.23 6.70 1.18
C THR A 150 9.39 5.67 2.31
N GLY A 151 8.86 4.46 2.12
CA GLY A 151 8.87 3.40 3.13
C GLY A 151 7.81 3.53 4.22
N TYR A 152 6.90 4.50 4.12
CA TYR A 152 5.79 4.69 5.06
C TYR A 152 4.46 4.79 4.31
N ASP A 153 3.38 4.37 4.97
CA ASP A 153 2.03 4.46 4.44
C ASP A 153 1.48 5.90 4.45
N LEU A 154 0.36 6.10 3.76
CA LEU A 154 -0.31 7.39 3.63
C LEU A 154 -0.81 7.94 4.99
N ALA A 155 -1.30 7.10 5.90
CA ALA A 155 -1.82 7.55 7.19
C ALA A 155 -0.68 8.10 8.07
N THR A 156 0.45 7.40 8.09
CA THR A 156 1.67 7.88 8.75
C THR A 156 2.12 9.23 8.17
N HIS A 157 2.08 9.42 6.85
CA HIS A 157 2.42 10.72 6.27
C HIS A 157 1.44 11.84 6.64
N CYS A 158 0.14 11.56 6.66
CA CYS A 158 -0.86 12.53 7.10
C CYS A 158 -0.58 13.00 8.54
N ARG A 159 -0.22 12.07 9.43
CA ARG A 159 0.23 12.42 10.78
C ARG A 159 1.50 13.25 10.76
N LEU A 160 2.55 12.82 10.08
CA LEU A 160 3.82 13.57 10.03
C LEU A 160 3.65 15.00 9.46
N LEU A 161 2.75 15.16 8.49
CA LEU A 161 2.44 16.45 7.87
C LEU A 161 1.74 17.43 8.82
N LEU A 162 0.86 16.92 9.68
CA LEU A 162 -0.08 17.71 10.49
C LEU A 162 0.25 17.75 11.99
N HIS A 163 0.99 16.77 12.52
CA HIS A 163 1.23 16.60 13.96
C HIS A 163 2.23 17.61 14.53
N ASP A 164 3.37 17.82 13.86
CA ASP A 164 4.48 18.66 14.34
C ASP A 164 4.75 19.86 13.40
N ARG A 165 3.71 20.70 13.28
CA ARG A 165 3.82 22.02 12.64
C ARG A 165 4.35 23.05 13.65
N PRO A 166 5.33 23.89 13.25
CA PRO A 166 5.97 24.86 14.15
C PRO A 166 5.02 25.96 14.62
N LYS A 167 3.95 26.26 13.87
CA LYS A 167 2.96 27.28 14.18
C LYS A 167 1.58 26.64 14.44
N HIS A 168 0.90 27.06 15.50
CA HIS A 168 -0.45 26.62 15.91
C HIS A 168 -0.67 25.10 16.02
N ARG A 169 0.27 24.39 16.67
CA ARG A 169 0.24 22.92 16.86
C ARG A 169 -1.09 22.36 17.35
N ARG A 170 -1.69 22.95 18.40
CA ARG A 170 -2.96 22.46 18.97
C ARG A 170 -4.11 22.62 17.97
N LEU A 171 -4.20 23.78 17.31
CA LEU A 171 -5.27 24.06 16.35
C LEU A 171 -5.22 23.10 15.17
N ILE A 172 -4.04 22.82 14.60
CA ILE A 172 -3.91 21.91 13.45
C ILE A 172 -4.26 20.46 13.84
N ARG A 173 -3.87 20.02 15.04
CA ARG A 173 -4.24 18.67 15.53
C ARG A 173 -5.75 18.52 15.68
N TYR A 174 -6.41 19.48 16.33
CA TYR A 174 -7.85 19.42 16.57
C TYR A 174 -8.71 19.76 15.34
N ALA A 175 -8.25 20.64 14.44
CA ALA A 175 -9.03 21.10 13.29
C ALA A 175 -8.78 20.29 12.01
N ALA A 176 -7.64 19.62 11.88
CA ALA A 176 -7.30 18.86 10.67
C ALA A 176 -6.99 17.40 10.96
N LEU A 177 -6.00 17.08 11.82
CA LEU A 177 -5.54 15.71 12.01
C LEU A 177 -6.62 14.78 12.58
N TYR A 178 -7.23 15.14 13.72
CA TYR A 178 -8.25 14.30 14.35
C TYR A 178 -9.56 14.23 13.54
N PRO A 179 -10.07 15.32 12.94
CA PRO A 179 -11.20 15.22 12.03
C PRO A 179 -10.91 14.32 10.82
N LEU A 180 -9.71 14.42 10.23
CA LEU A 180 -9.32 13.54 9.11
C LEU A 180 -9.27 12.07 9.53
N TYR A 181 -8.74 11.78 10.72
CA TYR A 181 -8.77 10.42 11.29
C TYR A 181 -10.21 9.92 11.47
N ILE A 182 -11.08 10.73 12.07
CA ILE A 182 -12.50 10.37 12.28
C ILE A 182 -13.20 10.11 10.94
N LEU A 183 -12.96 10.94 9.92
CA LEU A 183 -13.50 10.71 8.57
C LEU A 183 -12.99 9.40 7.97
N CYS A 184 -11.72 9.06 8.16
CA CYS A 184 -11.17 7.78 7.70
C CYS A 184 -11.80 6.58 8.44
N GLU A 185 -12.00 6.67 9.76
CA GLU A 185 -12.71 5.63 10.52
C GLU A 185 -14.17 5.50 10.10
N ILE A 186 -14.87 6.61 9.80
CA ILE A 186 -16.23 6.57 9.23
C ILE A 186 -16.24 5.84 7.89
N ALA A 187 -15.24 6.08 7.03
CA ALA A 187 -15.11 5.34 5.77
C ALA A 187 -14.87 3.84 6.00
N ILE A 188 -14.01 3.47 6.94
CA ILE A 188 -13.78 2.06 7.29
C ILE A 188 -15.05 1.41 7.82
N ILE A 189 -15.77 2.06 8.74
CA ILE A 189 -17.04 1.57 9.29
C ILE A 189 -18.12 1.45 8.20
N SER A 190 -18.18 2.41 7.27
CA SER A 190 -19.12 2.37 6.14
C SER A 190 -18.84 1.18 5.22
N THR A 191 -17.56 0.88 4.98
CA THR A 191 -17.14 -0.31 4.24
C THR A 191 -17.48 -1.60 5.00
N ASP A 192 -17.17 -1.65 6.31
CA ASP A 192 -17.46 -2.80 7.18
C ASP A 192 -18.97 -3.09 7.24
N LEU A 193 -19.80 -2.06 7.17
CA LEU A 193 -21.24 -2.19 7.07
C LEU A 193 -21.67 -2.76 5.71
N ALA A 194 -21.08 -2.32 4.60
CA ALA A 194 -21.42 -2.82 3.27
C ALA A 194 -21.09 -4.33 3.11
N GLU A 195 -19.93 -4.76 3.58
CA GLU A 195 -19.55 -6.19 3.59
C GLU A 195 -20.41 -7.03 4.55
N LEU A 196 -20.82 -6.46 5.68
CA LEU A 196 -21.66 -7.10 6.69
C LEU A 196 -23.01 -7.43 6.07
N LEU A 197 -23.64 -6.40 5.51
CA LEU A 197 -24.93 -6.51 4.85
C LEU A 197 -24.84 -7.42 3.64
N GLY A 198 -23.83 -7.26 2.78
CA GLY A 198 -23.61 -8.12 1.63
C GLY A 198 -23.48 -9.61 2.02
N SER A 199 -22.67 -9.92 3.03
CA SER A 199 -22.53 -11.30 3.53
C SER A 199 -23.83 -11.83 4.13
N ALA A 200 -24.58 -10.98 4.86
CA ALA A 200 -25.85 -11.37 5.48
C ALA A 200 -26.91 -11.66 4.43
N ILE A 201 -26.99 -10.83 3.38
CA ILE A 201 -27.85 -11.04 2.22
C ILE A 201 -27.45 -12.35 1.54
N GLY A 202 -26.17 -12.56 1.24
CA GLY A 202 -25.68 -13.81 0.64
C GLY A 202 -26.09 -15.06 1.42
N LEU A 203 -25.97 -15.03 2.76
CA LEU A 203 -26.42 -16.12 3.64
C LEU A 203 -27.93 -16.36 3.56
N CYS A 204 -28.74 -15.30 3.63
CA CYS A 204 -30.20 -15.41 3.51
C CYS A 204 -30.64 -15.91 2.13
N LEU A 205 -29.86 -15.63 1.07
CA LEU A 205 -30.14 -16.11 -0.28
C LEU A 205 -29.76 -17.59 -0.49
N ILE A 206 -28.70 -18.07 0.18
CA ILE A 206 -28.31 -19.48 0.19
C ILE A 206 -29.26 -20.30 1.07
N PHE A 207 -29.59 -19.78 2.25
CA PHE A 207 -30.48 -20.40 3.24
C PHE A 207 -31.77 -19.58 3.37
N PRO A 208 -32.76 -19.77 2.49
CA PRO A 208 -33.98 -18.96 2.46
C PRO A 208 -34.85 -19.06 3.72
N THR A 209 -34.62 -20.07 4.56
CA THR A 209 -35.27 -20.21 5.88
C THR A 209 -34.66 -19.31 6.96
N LEU A 210 -33.49 -18.71 6.71
CA LEU A 210 -32.79 -17.88 7.66
C LEU A 210 -33.35 -16.45 7.64
N PRO A 211 -33.89 -15.93 8.75
CA PRO A 211 -34.39 -14.56 8.79
C PRO A 211 -33.23 -13.56 8.73
N LEU A 212 -33.51 -12.37 8.20
CA LEU A 212 -32.51 -11.34 7.89
C LEU A 212 -31.68 -10.89 9.11
N TRP A 213 -32.34 -10.67 10.24
CA TRP A 213 -31.68 -10.31 11.49
C TRP A 213 -30.73 -11.43 11.98
N ALA A 214 -31.07 -12.70 11.76
CA ALA A 214 -30.21 -13.82 12.11
C ALA A 214 -29.03 -13.94 11.13
N GLY A 215 -29.24 -13.63 9.84
CA GLY A 215 -28.16 -13.48 8.87
C GLY A 215 -27.15 -12.43 9.32
N VAL A 216 -27.63 -11.22 9.66
CA VAL A 216 -26.80 -10.14 10.21
C VAL A 216 -26.05 -10.58 11.46
N LEU A 217 -26.72 -11.24 12.42
CA LEU A 217 -26.07 -11.74 13.63
C LEU A 217 -24.99 -12.79 13.33
N LEU A 218 -25.27 -13.70 12.39
CA LEU A 218 -24.34 -14.77 12.00
C LEU A 218 -23.10 -14.18 11.34
N THR A 219 -23.23 -13.09 10.58
CA THR A 219 -22.06 -12.40 10.03
C THR A 219 -21.14 -11.79 11.07
N ALA A 220 -21.53 -11.67 12.36
CA ALA A 220 -20.59 -11.34 13.44
C ALA A 220 -19.58 -12.47 13.71
N SER A 221 -19.87 -13.70 13.26
CA SER A 221 -18.97 -14.84 13.37
C SER A 221 -17.83 -14.82 12.34
N ASP A 222 -17.78 -13.84 11.44
CA ASP A 222 -16.63 -13.61 10.56
C ASP A 222 -15.34 -13.31 11.35
N VAL A 223 -15.48 -12.68 12.53
CA VAL A 223 -14.46 -12.56 13.58
C VAL A 223 -13.83 -13.92 13.90
N LEU A 224 -14.63 -15.00 13.89
CA LEU A 224 -14.20 -16.38 14.10
C LEU A 224 -13.40 -16.95 12.93
N VAL A 225 -13.71 -16.52 11.70
CA VAL A 225 -12.93 -16.88 10.50
C VAL A 225 -11.57 -16.16 10.50
N PHE A 226 -11.54 -14.88 10.90
CA PHE A 226 -10.29 -14.15 11.13
C PHE A 226 -9.43 -14.82 12.22
N LEU A 227 -10.06 -15.25 13.32
CA LEU A 227 -9.42 -16.05 14.37
C LEU A 227 -8.80 -17.35 13.84
N LEU A 228 -9.55 -18.09 13.01
CA LEU A 228 -9.12 -19.36 12.41
C LEU A 228 -7.96 -19.20 11.42
N LEU A 229 -7.93 -18.10 10.67
CA LEU A 229 -6.89 -17.82 9.67
C LEU A 229 -5.58 -17.29 10.28
N GLY A 230 -5.61 -16.80 11.52
CA GLY A 230 -4.44 -16.30 12.24
C GLY A 230 -3.97 -14.94 11.70
N ASP A 231 -3.46 -14.07 12.58
CA ASP A 231 -3.14 -12.69 12.21
C ASP A 231 -2.19 -12.57 11.01
N PRO A 232 -2.67 -12.06 9.85
CA PRO A 232 -1.81 -11.83 8.69
C PRO A 232 -0.81 -10.69 8.95
N SER A 233 -1.09 -9.81 9.90
CA SER A 233 -0.22 -8.71 10.33
C SER A 233 1.02 -9.17 11.13
N ARG A 234 1.08 -10.43 11.59
CA ARG A 234 2.00 -10.86 12.67
C ARG A 234 3.25 -11.65 12.25
N GLY A 235 3.39 -12.02 10.98
CA GLY A 235 4.53 -12.83 10.56
C GLY A 235 5.03 -12.48 9.17
N GLN A 236 6.22 -11.88 9.07
CA GLN A 236 7.01 -12.02 7.85
C GLN A 236 7.24 -13.51 7.57
N GLY A 237 6.73 -13.99 6.42
CA GLY A 237 6.89 -15.37 5.97
C GLY A 237 5.61 -16.04 5.46
N LYS A 238 5.47 -17.34 5.74
CA LYS A 238 4.41 -18.25 5.26
C LYS A 238 2.96 -17.78 5.51
N PRO A 239 2.60 -17.12 6.63
CA PRO A 239 1.21 -16.68 6.89
C PRO A 239 0.69 -15.65 5.88
N VAL A 240 1.52 -14.67 5.48
CA VAL A 240 1.13 -13.62 4.51
C VAL A 240 0.84 -14.21 3.13
N LYS A 241 1.64 -15.20 2.70
CA LYS A 241 1.39 -15.88 1.41
C LYS A 241 0.14 -16.74 1.44
N THR A 242 -0.13 -17.46 2.53
CA THR A 242 -1.39 -18.22 2.68
C THR A 242 -2.61 -17.29 2.64
N PHE A 243 -2.50 -16.12 3.27
CA PHE A 243 -3.51 -15.07 3.20
C PHE A 243 -3.73 -14.56 1.77
N GLU A 244 -2.65 -14.18 1.06
CA GLU A 244 -2.70 -13.77 -0.35
C GLU A 244 -3.37 -14.83 -1.23
N TYR A 245 -2.98 -16.10 -1.11
CA TYR A 245 -3.59 -17.19 -1.89
C TYR A 245 -5.08 -17.38 -1.58
N THR A 246 -5.48 -17.21 -0.32
CA THR A 246 -6.89 -17.31 0.08
C THR A 246 -7.71 -16.21 -0.57
N VAL A 247 -7.23 -14.96 -0.53
CA VAL A 247 -7.85 -13.83 -1.21
C VAL A 247 -7.93 -14.08 -2.71
N ILE A 248 -6.81 -14.44 -3.34
CA ILE A 248 -6.74 -14.73 -4.78
C ILE A 248 -7.77 -15.80 -5.18
N ALA A 249 -7.88 -16.90 -4.41
CA ALA A 249 -8.84 -17.96 -4.68
C ALA A 249 -10.30 -17.47 -4.61
N LEU A 250 -10.64 -16.65 -3.60
CA LEU A 250 -11.98 -16.06 -3.46
C LEU A 250 -12.31 -15.11 -4.61
N VAL A 251 -11.34 -14.28 -5.04
CA VAL A 251 -11.49 -13.37 -6.18
C VAL A 251 -11.74 -14.13 -7.48
N PHE A 252 -10.96 -15.18 -7.75
CA PHE A 252 -11.18 -16.01 -8.94
C PHE A 252 -12.52 -16.74 -8.91
N ALA A 253 -13.00 -17.15 -7.72
CA ALA A 253 -14.33 -17.72 -7.57
C ALA A 253 -15.42 -16.70 -7.97
N VAL A 254 -15.34 -15.46 -7.48
CA VAL A 254 -16.28 -14.37 -7.85
C VAL A 254 -16.24 -14.11 -9.35
N LEU A 255 -15.04 -14.00 -9.95
CA LEU A 255 -14.88 -13.76 -11.38
C LEU A 255 -15.50 -14.90 -12.21
N ALA A 256 -15.26 -16.16 -11.84
CA ALA A 256 -15.85 -17.32 -12.50
C ALA A 256 -17.38 -17.30 -12.42
N CYS A 257 -17.94 -16.94 -11.26
CA CYS A 257 -19.38 -16.80 -11.08
C CYS A 257 -19.97 -15.77 -12.06
N PHE A 258 -19.37 -14.58 -12.18
CA PHE A 258 -19.87 -13.55 -13.11
C PHE A 258 -19.72 -13.93 -14.58
N ILE A 259 -18.64 -14.63 -14.95
CA ILE A 259 -18.48 -15.15 -16.32
C ILE A 259 -19.64 -16.11 -16.64
N VAL A 260 -19.95 -17.05 -15.73
CA VAL A 260 -21.07 -17.99 -15.90
C VAL A 260 -22.40 -17.24 -16.02
N LEU A 261 -22.61 -16.20 -15.21
CA LEU A 261 -23.83 -15.38 -15.27
C LEU A 261 -23.95 -14.61 -16.60
N LEU A 262 -22.88 -13.96 -17.08
CA LEU A 262 -22.88 -13.23 -18.35
C LEU A 262 -23.19 -14.14 -19.53
N VAL A 263 -22.60 -15.34 -19.57
CA VAL A 263 -22.87 -16.33 -20.63
C VAL A 263 -24.34 -16.75 -20.61
N ARG A 264 -24.93 -16.92 -19.43
CA ARG A 264 -26.34 -17.32 -19.28
C ARG A 264 -27.33 -16.21 -19.59
N VAL A 265 -26.98 -14.96 -19.30
CA VAL A 265 -27.80 -13.78 -19.59
C VAL A 265 -27.79 -13.43 -21.08
N SER A 266 -26.71 -13.74 -21.80
CA SER A 266 -26.55 -13.44 -23.23
C SER A 266 -26.83 -11.97 -23.58
N PRO A 267 -26.07 -11.00 -23.01
CA PRO A 267 -26.28 -9.58 -23.27
C PRO A 267 -25.98 -9.21 -24.72
N HIS A 268 -26.61 -8.13 -25.20
CA HIS A 268 -26.36 -7.62 -26.54
C HIS A 268 -25.05 -6.81 -26.59
N TRP A 269 -23.94 -7.51 -26.86
CA TRP A 269 -22.58 -6.97 -26.85
C TRP A 269 -22.37 -5.64 -27.60
N PRO A 270 -22.95 -5.41 -28.80
CA PRO A 270 -22.79 -4.12 -29.47
C PRO A 270 -23.30 -2.93 -28.65
N LYS A 271 -24.45 -3.07 -27.97
CA LYS A 271 -24.99 -2.02 -27.08
C LYS A 271 -24.17 -1.86 -25.81
N VAL A 272 -23.61 -2.95 -25.29
CA VAL A 272 -22.69 -2.92 -24.15
C VAL A 272 -21.46 -2.08 -24.49
N PHE A 273 -20.81 -2.34 -25.64
CA PHE A 273 -19.65 -1.56 -26.07
C PHE A 273 -19.98 -0.08 -26.31
N LEU A 274 -21.17 0.23 -26.83
CA LEU A 274 -21.67 1.61 -26.97
C LEU A 274 -21.92 2.29 -25.61
N GLY A 275 -22.14 1.52 -24.54
CA GLY A 275 -22.30 2.04 -23.18
C GLY A 275 -21.02 2.60 -22.58
N TYR A 276 -19.84 2.16 -23.04
CA TYR A 276 -18.54 2.72 -22.64
C TYR A 276 -18.18 4.01 -23.37
N ILE A 277 -19.00 4.46 -24.33
CA ILE A 277 -18.79 5.72 -25.04
C ILE A 277 -19.52 6.84 -24.29
N PRO A 278 -18.90 8.02 -24.08
CA PRO A 278 -19.53 9.15 -23.40
C PRO A 278 -20.85 9.56 -24.06
N SER A 279 -21.77 10.06 -23.23
CA SER A 279 -23.12 10.45 -23.63
C SER A 279 -23.58 11.70 -22.90
N ASP A 280 -24.17 12.64 -23.64
CA ASP A 280 -24.76 13.85 -23.08
C ASP A 280 -25.95 13.55 -22.15
N ALA A 281 -26.56 12.38 -22.32
CA ALA A 281 -27.54 11.79 -21.42
C ALA A 281 -27.12 11.80 -19.93
N LEU A 282 -25.82 11.81 -19.60
CA LEU A 282 -25.37 11.91 -18.20
C LEU A 282 -25.76 13.25 -17.55
N LEU A 283 -25.74 14.33 -18.32
CA LEU A 283 -26.05 15.70 -17.86
C LEU A 283 -27.50 16.08 -18.12
N GLU A 284 -28.14 15.49 -19.12
CA GLU A 284 -29.51 15.80 -19.54
C GLU A 284 -30.58 14.95 -18.83
N THR A 285 -30.24 13.74 -18.37
CA THR A 285 -31.24 12.75 -17.90
C THR A 285 -31.35 12.73 -16.38
N ASN A 286 -32.17 13.62 -15.80
CA ASN A 286 -32.66 13.59 -14.42
C ASN A 286 -31.59 13.69 -13.29
N PRO A 287 -31.89 14.39 -12.17
CA PRO A 287 -30.97 14.51 -11.02
C PRO A 287 -30.53 13.15 -10.41
N ASN A 288 -31.34 12.10 -10.60
CA ASN A 288 -31.06 10.75 -10.07
C ASN A 288 -29.90 10.04 -10.78
N ALA A 289 -29.64 10.33 -12.06
CA ALA A 289 -28.53 9.72 -12.79
C ALA A 289 -27.19 10.21 -12.26
N LEU A 290 -27.08 11.52 -11.98
CA LEU A 290 -25.87 12.09 -11.41
C LEU A 290 -25.64 11.61 -9.98
N TYR A 291 -26.69 11.52 -9.15
CA TYR A 291 -26.59 10.94 -7.80
C TYR A 291 -26.06 9.50 -7.85
N THR A 292 -26.60 8.67 -8.75
CA THR A 292 -26.14 7.28 -8.93
C THR A 292 -24.69 7.23 -9.46
N ALA A 293 -24.32 8.12 -10.37
CA ALA A 293 -22.95 8.23 -10.87
C ALA A 293 -21.95 8.64 -9.77
N VAL A 294 -22.33 9.54 -8.84
CA VAL A 294 -21.52 9.85 -7.66
C VAL A 294 -21.44 8.65 -6.72
N GLY A 295 -22.53 7.90 -6.56
CA GLY A 295 -22.53 6.62 -5.87
C GLY A 295 -21.49 5.66 -6.45
N ILE A 296 -21.46 5.46 -7.77
CA ILE A 296 -20.48 4.60 -8.47
C ILE A 296 -19.05 5.11 -8.20
N LEU A 297 -18.84 6.42 -8.21
CA LEU A 297 -17.54 7.03 -7.95
C LEU A 297 -17.06 6.74 -6.51
N GLY A 298 -17.92 6.89 -5.52
CA GLY A 298 -17.61 6.63 -4.10
C GLY A 298 -17.41 5.15 -3.79
N ALA A 299 -18.25 4.31 -4.37
CA ALA A 299 -18.16 2.86 -4.36
C ALA A 299 -16.83 2.39 -4.97
N THR A 300 -16.50 2.90 -6.16
CA THR A 300 -15.28 2.47 -6.86
C THR A 300 -14.03 3.02 -6.18
N ILE A 301 -13.93 4.33 -5.93
CA ILE A 301 -12.70 4.91 -5.37
C ILE A 301 -12.76 4.94 -3.84
N MET A 302 -12.40 3.82 -3.22
CA MET A 302 -12.45 3.68 -1.77
C MET A 302 -11.25 4.31 -1.05
N PRO A 303 -11.47 5.19 -0.05
CA PRO A 303 -10.37 5.84 0.67
C PRO A 303 -9.47 4.86 1.45
N HIS A 304 -10.06 3.84 2.07
CA HIS A 304 -9.33 2.85 2.86
C HIS A 304 -8.40 1.99 1.99
N ALA A 305 -8.76 1.75 0.72
CA ALA A 305 -7.95 1.00 -0.24
C ALA A 305 -6.65 1.75 -0.61
N LEU A 306 -6.67 3.09 -0.62
CA LEU A 306 -5.49 3.93 -0.83
C LEU A 306 -4.48 3.75 0.32
N PHE A 307 -4.94 3.73 1.57
CA PHE A 307 -4.09 3.46 2.73
C PHE A 307 -3.48 2.06 2.65
N LEU A 308 -4.30 1.05 2.35
CA LEU A 308 -3.86 -0.34 2.19
C LEU A 308 -2.80 -0.48 1.10
N GLY A 309 -3.02 0.12 -0.07
CA GLY A 309 -2.08 0.09 -1.19
C GLY A 309 -0.74 0.74 -0.86
N SER A 310 -0.77 1.86 -0.16
CA SER A 310 0.46 2.53 0.29
C SER A 310 1.23 1.71 1.31
N PHE A 311 0.56 1.01 2.23
CA PHE A 311 1.22 0.19 3.23
C PHE A 311 1.83 -1.09 2.63
N LEU A 312 1.09 -1.81 1.78
CA LEU A 312 1.59 -3.04 1.16
C LEU A 312 2.81 -2.78 0.27
N ALA A 313 2.90 -1.59 -0.32
CA ALA A 313 4.04 -1.14 -1.11
C ALA A 313 5.35 -0.94 -0.30
N THR A 314 5.25 -0.81 1.03
CA THR A 314 6.43 -0.66 1.91
C THR A 314 7.15 -1.99 2.20
N GLN A 315 6.49 -3.12 1.94
CA GLN A 315 6.97 -4.45 2.30
C GLN A 315 8.03 -4.95 1.30
N ASP A 316 9.12 -5.52 1.81
CA ASP A 316 10.11 -6.21 0.98
C ASP A 316 9.60 -7.59 0.55
N ARG A 317 9.55 -7.81 -0.77
CA ARG A 317 9.07 -9.04 -1.42
C ARG A 317 10.22 -9.86 -2.03
N VAL A 318 11.41 -9.26 -2.15
CA VAL A 318 12.57 -9.87 -2.81
C VAL A 318 13.62 -10.31 -1.80
N GLY A 319 13.75 -9.59 -0.69
CA GLY A 319 14.64 -9.92 0.42
C GLY A 319 14.34 -11.27 1.08
N GLY A 320 15.36 -11.87 1.69
CA GLY A 320 15.17 -13.05 2.54
C GLY A 320 14.35 -12.69 3.78
N PRO A 321 13.69 -13.67 4.44
CA PRO A 321 13.01 -13.41 5.70
C PRO A 321 13.99 -12.80 6.72
N GLU A 322 13.64 -11.68 7.36
CA GLU A 322 14.46 -11.11 8.44
C GLU A 322 14.70 -12.19 9.51
N GLU A 323 15.93 -12.25 10.04
CA GLU A 323 16.26 -13.19 11.10
C GLU A 323 15.29 -13.03 12.29
N PRO A 324 14.72 -14.13 12.80
CA PRO A 324 13.84 -14.05 13.96
C PRO A 324 14.58 -13.40 15.13
N LEU A 325 13.92 -12.44 15.80
CA LEU A 325 14.44 -11.87 17.03
C LEU A 325 14.82 -13.00 18.02
N PRO A 326 15.96 -12.89 18.71
CA PRO A 326 16.39 -13.91 19.66
C PRO A 326 15.33 -14.13 20.74
N THR A 327 15.10 -15.39 21.07
CA THR A 327 14.12 -15.77 22.10
C THR A 327 14.61 -15.24 23.46
N PRO A 328 13.76 -14.59 24.27
CA PRO A 328 14.17 -14.12 25.59
C PRO A 328 14.70 -15.28 26.45
N ALA A 329 15.74 -15.01 27.25
CA ALA A 329 16.36 -15.99 28.15
C ALA A 329 15.35 -16.65 29.12
N ASN A 330 14.21 -16.00 29.40
CA ASN A 330 13.16 -16.49 30.30
C ASN A 330 11.91 -17.03 29.57
N ALA A 331 12.05 -17.59 28.36
CA ALA A 331 10.91 -18.16 27.65
C ALA A 331 10.28 -19.31 28.46
N SER A 332 9.02 -19.13 28.88
CA SER A 332 8.25 -20.13 29.62
C SER A 332 8.22 -21.48 28.86
N PRO A 333 8.24 -22.63 29.57
CA PRO A 333 8.23 -23.94 28.93
C PRO A 333 7.05 -24.12 27.96
N SER A 334 7.27 -24.93 26.92
CA SER A 334 6.27 -25.29 25.91
C SER A 334 5.01 -25.87 26.57
N PRO A 335 3.80 -25.47 26.14
CA PRO A 335 2.57 -25.83 26.81
C PRO A 335 2.33 -27.34 26.73
N ARG A 336 2.15 -27.97 27.91
CA ARG A 336 1.99 -29.44 28.04
C ARG A 336 0.55 -29.90 27.79
N SER A 337 -0.45 -29.02 27.93
CA SER A 337 -1.88 -29.34 27.77
C SER A 337 -2.53 -28.61 26.59
N PHE A 338 -3.52 -29.26 25.94
CA PHE A 338 -4.35 -28.65 24.89
C PHE A 338 -5.09 -27.40 25.39
N ARG A 339 -5.55 -27.41 26.65
CA ARG A 339 -6.20 -26.25 27.28
C ARG A 339 -5.23 -25.07 27.39
N ASP A 340 -3.98 -25.31 27.76
CA ASP A 340 -2.96 -24.25 27.85
C ASP A 340 -2.58 -23.71 26.47
N LYS A 341 -2.56 -24.58 25.45
CA LYS A 341 -2.41 -24.15 24.04
C LYS A 341 -3.57 -23.25 23.63
N PHE A 342 -4.81 -23.64 23.95
CA PHE A 342 -6.00 -22.88 23.62
C PHE A 342 -6.09 -21.54 24.37
N VAL A 343 -5.78 -21.52 25.67
CA VAL A 343 -5.76 -20.29 26.48
C VAL A 343 -4.63 -19.35 26.03
N ARG A 344 -3.44 -19.87 25.70
CA ARG A 344 -2.34 -19.06 25.18
C ARG A 344 -2.64 -18.53 23.78
N TRP A 345 -3.27 -19.34 22.93
CA TRP A 345 -3.78 -18.89 21.63
C TRP A 345 -4.85 -17.80 21.79
N GLY A 346 -5.84 -18.02 22.67
CA GLY A 346 -6.85 -17.03 23.05
C GLY A 346 -6.25 -15.70 23.50
N ARG A 347 -5.26 -15.75 24.40
CA ARG A 347 -4.56 -14.56 24.89
C ARG A 347 -3.74 -13.86 23.80
N SER A 348 -3.13 -14.63 22.88
CA SER A 348 -2.34 -14.06 21.78
C SER A 348 -3.15 -13.18 20.83
N LEU A 349 -4.46 -13.42 20.72
CA LEU A 349 -5.37 -12.63 19.88
C LEU A 349 -5.63 -11.24 20.44
N PHE A 350 -5.52 -11.06 21.75
CA PHE A 350 -5.69 -9.76 22.41
C PHE A 350 -4.36 -9.07 22.76
N GLU A 351 -3.25 -9.80 22.81
CA GLU A 351 -1.93 -9.21 23.12
C GLU A 351 -1.24 -8.64 21.87
N VAL A 352 -0.72 -7.41 21.97
CA VAL A 352 0.20 -6.83 20.98
C VAL A 352 1.53 -7.59 21.00
N SER A 353 1.93 -8.10 19.83
CA SER A 353 3.09 -8.96 19.64
C SER A 353 4.39 -8.24 20.01
N ARG A 354 5.41 -9.00 20.43
CA ARG A 354 6.72 -8.44 20.78
C ARG A 354 7.38 -7.70 19.62
N LYS A 355 7.24 -8.23 18.39
CA LYS A 355 7.72 -7.57 17.17
C LYS A 355 7.03 -6.22 16.96
N GLU A 356 5.72 -6.15 17.20
CA GLU A 356 4.93 -4.92 17.12
C GLU A 356 5.36 -3.91 18.20
N ARG A 357 5.71 -4.35 19.41
CA ARG A 357 6.24 -3.46 20.47
C ARG A 357 7.62 -2.91 20.15
N ILE A 358 8.52 -3.72 19.59
CA ILE A 358 9.86 -3.27 19.19
C ILE A 358 9.77 -2.34 17.96
N ALA A 359 8.91 -2.65 16.99
CA ALA A 359 8.59 -1.72 15.91
C ALA A 359 7.96 -0.41 16.42
N ALA A 360 7.31 -0.42 17.60
CA ALA A 360 6.80 0.79 18.25
C ALA A 360 7.89 1.65 18.91
N GLN A 361 9.05 1.07 19.21
CA GLN A 361 10.20 1.80 19.74
C GLN A 361 11.01 2.52 18.66
N ARG A 362 10.78 2.25 17.36
CA ARG A 362 11.32 3.12 16.30
C ARG A 362 10.65 4.49 16.44
N ASP A 363 11.43 5.51 16.76
CA ASP A 363 10.91 6.86 16.92
C ASP A 363 10.53 7.44 15.55
N TYR A 364 9.23 7.46 15.25
CA TYR A 364 8.70 8.05 14.01
C TYR A 364 8.66 9.59 14.07
N ARG A 365 9.00 10.20 15.21
CA ARG A 365 8.82 11.64 15.46
C ARG A 365 9.91 12.51 14.84
N ASP A 366 11.02 11.93 14.41
CA ASP A 366 12.16 12.73 13.96
C ASP A 366 12.01 13.17 12.51
N LYS A 367 11.44 14.36 12.33
CA LYS A 367 11.13 14.98 11.03
C LYS A 367 12.37 15.27 10.17
N TYR A 368 13.56 15.32 10.77
CA TYR A 368 14.78 15.82 10.14
C TYR A 368 15.87 14.75 9.90
N GLY A 369 15.70 13.53 10.44
CA GLY A 369 16.62 12.40 10.25
C GLY A 369 16.12 11.33 9.27
N ARG A 370 15.08 11.65 8.49
CA ARG A 370 14.40 10.66 7.64
C ARG A 370 15.11 10.46 6.32
N GLU A 371 15.50 9.23 6.05
CA GLU A 371 15.97 8.79 4.73
C GLU A 371 14.92 7.91 4.07
N ASN A 372 14.70 8.14 2.78
CA ASN A 372 13.83 7.32 1.95
C ASN A 372 14.47 5.95 1.67
N LYS A 373 13.69 5.01 1.13
CA LYS A 373 14.19 3.67 0.78
C LYS A 373 15.31 3.75 -0.25
N ASP A 374 16.25 2.81 -0.18
CA ASP A 374 17.34 2.72 -1.14
C ASP A 374 16.84 2.58 -2.59
N VAL A 375 17.59 3.17 -3.52
CA VAL A 375 17.29 3.08 -4.96
C VAL A 375 17.22 1.63 -5.44
N GLY A 376 17.99 0.72 -4.83
CA GLY A 376 17.93 -0.71 -5.12
C GLY A 376 16.57 -1.34 -4.79
N PHE A 377 16.00 -1.00 -3.63
CA PHE A 377 14.67 -1.44 -3.23
C PHE A 377 13.60 -0.93 -4.18
N ILE A 378 13.65 0.36 -4.52
CA ILE A 378 12.67 1.02 -5.39
C ILE A 378 12.70 0.40 -6.79
N LYS A 379 13.88 0.21 -7.38
CA LYS A 379 14.03 -0.42 -8.71
C LYS A 379 13.52 -1.86 -8.73
N ALA A 380 13.69 -2.61 -7.64
CA ALA A 380 13.21 -3.98 -7.54
C ALA A 380 11.68 -4.09 -7.42
N HIS A 381 11.03 -3.16 -6.71
CA HIS A 381 9.61 -3.30 -6.35
C HIS A 381 8.67 -2.41 -7.17
N MET A 382 9.07 -1.18 -7.50
CA MET A 382 8.14 -0.17 -8.04
C MET A 382 7.48 -0.60 -9.34
N ASN A 383 8.25 -0.98 -10.37
CA ASN A 383 7.66 -1.35 -11.66
C ASN A 383 6.80 -2.60 -11.57
N HIS A 384 7.24 -3.59 -10.79
CA HIS A 384 6.53 -4.84 -10.60
C HIS A 384 5.22 -4.64 -9.81
N GLY A 385 5.24 -3.82 -8.76
CA GLY A 385 4.05 -3.48 -7.99
C GLY A 385 3.06 -2.62 -8.78
N LEU A 386 3.54 -1.68 -9.60
CA LEU A 386 2.68 -0.89 -10.50
C LEU A 386 1.96 -1.76 -11.52
N VAL A 387 2.67 -2.68 -12.17
CA VAL A 387 2.06 -3.61 -13.13
C VAL A 387 1.03 -4.50 -12.44
N ASP A 388 1.31 -4.98 -11.22
CA ASP A 388 0.37 -5.80 -10.45
C ASP A 388 -0.90 -5.03 -10.09
N VAL A 389 -0.77 -3.80 -9.56
CA VAL A 389 -1.90 -2.92 -9.22
C VAL A 389 -2.74 -2.60 -10.46
N ILE A 390 -2.12 -2.13 -11.54
CA ILE A 390 -2.83 -1.75 -12.77
C ILE A 390 -3.54 -2.95 -13.38
N THR A 391 -2.86 -4.09 -13.50
CA THR A 391 -3.43 -5.31 -14.09
C THR A 391 -4.55 -5.87 -13.23
N SER A 392 -4.45 -5.78 -11.90
CA SER A 392 -5.50 -6.25 -10.99
C SER A 392 -6.75 -5.34 -11.05
N LEU A 393 -6.59 -4.02 -11.03
CA LEU A 393 -7.76 -3.12 -11.10
C LEU A 393 -8.45 -3.17 -12.47
N MET A 394 -7.69 -3.16 -13.57
CA MET A 394 -8.26 -3.18 -14.92
C MET A 394 -8.68 -4.58 -15.39
N GLY A 395 -8.02 -5.63 -14.90
CA GLY A 395 -8.29 -7.02 -15.28
C GLY A 395 -9.33 -7.72 -14.41
N VAL A 396 -9.56 -7.23 -13.18
CA VAL A 396 -10.49 -7.85 -12.23
C VAL A 396 -11.59 -6.89 -11.81
N ALA A 397 -11.26 -5.79 -11.14
CA ALA A 397 -12.27 -4.91 -10.53
C ALA A 397 -13.22 -4.27 -11.54
N VAL A 398 -12.69 -3.58 -12.55
CA VAL A 398 -13.52 -2.92 -13.59
C VAL A 398 -14.39 -3.92 -14.36
N PRO A 399 -13.87 -5.09 -14.80
CA PRO A 399 -14.70 -6.12 -15.42
C PRO A 399 -15.80 -6.66 -14.51
N ILE A 400 -15.56 -6.86 -13.21
CA ILE A 400 -16.60 -7.31 -12.27
C ILE A 400 -17.70 -6.26 -12.14
N ASN A 401 -17.36 -5.00 -11.87
CA ASN A 401 -18.32 -3.89 -11.76
C ASN A 401 -19.12 -3.73 -13.05
N SER A 402 -18.44 -3.81 -14.19
CA SER A 402 -19.09 -3.80 -15.50
C SER A 402 -20.03 -4.98 -15.71
N ALA A 403 -19.63 -6.20 -15.32
CA ALA A 403 -20.45 -7.40 -15.45
C ALA A 403 -21.74 -7.29 -14.65
N ILE A 404 -21.67 -6.75 -13.42
CA ILE A 404 -22.82 -6.52 -12.55
C ILE A 404 -23.80 -5.56 -13.22
N LEU A 405 -23.31 -4.42 -13.71
CA LEU A 405 -24.15 -3.45 -14.39
C LEU A 405 -24.75 -4.01 -15.69
N ILE A 406 -23.98 -4.75 -16.48
CA ILE A 406 -24.46 -5.41 -17.71
C ILE A 406 -25.58 -6.39 -17.38
N ILE A 407 -25.43 -7.21 -16.34
CA ILE A 407 -26.46 -8.17 -15.90
C ILE A 407 -27.72 -7.40 -15.47
N ALA A 408 -27.56 -6.34 -14.66
CA ALA A 408 -28.67 -5.49 -14.23
C ALA A 408 -29.40 -4.82 -15.42
N ALA A 409 -28.64 -4.25 -16.36
CA ALA A 409 -29.21 -3.63 -17.54
C ALA A 409 -29.90 -4.63 -18.46
N THR A 410 -29.39 -5.86 -18.58
CA THR A 410 -29.99 -6.86 -19.47
C THR A 410 -31.27 -7.44 -18.89
N VAL A 411 -31.29 -7.68 -17.58
CA VAL A 411 -32.38 -8.41 -16.91
C VAL A 411 -33.45 -7.46 -16.35
N PHE A 412 -33.12 -6.22 -16.00
CA PHE A 412 -34.01 -5.34 -15.23
C PHE A 412 -34.45 -4.09 -16.01
N HIS A 413 -33.61 -3.55 -16.89
CA HIS A 413 -33.90 -2.29 -17.59
C HIS A 413 -35.07 -2.40 -18.58
N GLY A 414 -35.97 -1.42 -18.57
CA GLY A 414 -37.14 -1.35 -19.47
C GLY A 414 -38.38 -2.13 -19.00
N ARG A 415 -38.39 -2.61 -17.75
CA ARG A 415 -39.55 -3.25 -17.11
C ARG A 415 -40.21 -2.23 -16.16
N SER A 416 -41.40 -1.75 -16.55
CA SER A 416 -41.95 -0.42 -16.23
C SER A 416 -42.38 -0.10 -14.78
N ASP A 417 -42.22 -0.98 -13.79
CA ASP A 417 -42.84 -0.78 -12.45
C ASP A 417 -41.96 -1.16 -11.26
N VAL A 418 -40.67 -1.42 -11.46
CA VAL A 418 -39.80 -1.93 -10.38
C VAL A 418 -38.94 -0.79 -9.84
N ALA A 419 -38.99 -0.59 -8.52
CA ALA A 419 -38.07 0.25 -7.76
C ALA A 419 -36.59 -0.10 -8.09
N PRO A 420 -35.62 0.80 -7.83
CA PRO A 420 -34.20 0.46 -7.94
C PRO A 420 -33.90 -0.95 -7.40
N ALA A 421 -33.35 -1.82 -8.25
CA ALA A 421 -33.20 -3.22 -7.90
C ALA A 421 -32.15 -3.38 -6.79
N GLY A 422 -32.57 -3.88 -5.63
CA GLY A 422 -31.69 -4.28 -4.54
C GLY A 422 -31.04 -5.64 -4.81
N LEU A 423 -30.17 -6.07 -3.89
CA LEU A 423 -29.49 -7.38 -4.02
C LEU A 423 -30.47 -8.56 -3.92
N PHE A 424 -31.55 -8.41 -3.14
CA PHE A 424 -32.61 -9.42 -3.04
C PHE A 424 -33.39 -9.53 -4.35
N ASP A 425 -33.79 -8.40 -4.92
CA ASP A 425 -34.53 -8.35 -6.19
C ASP A 425 -33.68 -8.92 -7.32
N ALA A 426 -32.37 -8.64 -7.28
CA ALA A 426 -31.41 -9.18 -8.24
C ALA A 426 -31.43 -10.71 -8.24
N TYR A 427 -31.33 -11.31 -7.06
CA TYR A 427 -31.39 -12.77 -6.90
C TYR A 427 -32.72 -13.35 -7.36
N ASP A 428 -33.85 -12.76 -6.95
CA ASP A 428 -35.17 -13.29 -7.27
C ASP A 428 -35.44 -13.24 -8.78
N LEU A 429 -34.99 -12.19 -9.46
CA LEU A 429 -35.12 -12.07 -10.91
C LEU A 429 -34.16 -12.98 -11.69
N ILE A 430 -32.92 -13.16 -11.22
CA ILE A 430 -32.00 -14.18 -11.76
C ILE A 430 -32.60 -15.58 -11.60
N LYS A 431 -33.17 -15.89 -10.45
CA LYS A 431 -33.80 -17.19 -10.16
C LYS A 431 -34.99 -17.46 -11.07
N ALA A 432 -35.82 -16.46 -11.33
CA ALA A 432 -37.01 -16.58 -12.18
C ALA A 432 -36.66 -16.75 -13.67
N HIS A 433 -35.67 -16.03 -14.17
CA HIS A 433 -35.40 -15.96 -15.62
C HIS A 433 -34.25 -16.84 -16.10
N ILE A 434 -33.25 -17.07 -15.25
CA ILE A 434 -32.03 -17.80 -15.61
C ILE A 434 -32.01 -19.17 -14.92
N GLY A 435 -32.59 -19.25 -13.71
CA GLY A 435 -32.81 -20.48 -12.97
C GLY A 435 -32.09 -20.53 -11.62
N LYS A 436 -32.47 -21.53 -10.82
CA LYS A 436 -32.00 -21.70 -9.43
C LYS A 436 -30.47 -21.80 -9.31
N ALA A 437 -29.82 -22.45 -10.27
CA ALA A 437 -28.36 -22.61 -10.25
C ALA A 437 -27.63 -21.27 -10.41
N ALA A 438 -28.09 -20.39 -11.31
CA ALA A 438 -27.50 -19.06 -11.50
C ALA A 438 -27.71 -18.17 -10.26
N ALA A 439 -28.90 -18.23 -9.65
CA ALA A 439 -29.18 -17.51 -8.42
C ALA A 439 -28.30 -17.98 -7.25
N PHE A 440 -28.09 -19.30 -7.13
CA PHE A 440 -27.16 -19.85 -6.13
C PHE A 440 -25.72 -19.37 -6.37
N VAL A 441 -25.26 -19.37 -7.62
CA VAL A 441 -23.92 -18.85 -7.99
C VAL A 441 -23.77 -17.37 -7.63
N PHE A 442 -24.81 -16.56 -7.85
CA PHE A 442 -24.83 -15.15 -7.44
C PHE A 442 -24.74 -14.98 -5.92
N ALA A 443 -25.53 -15.75 -5.15
CA ALA A 443 -25.52 -15.70 -3.69
C ALA A 443 -24.17 -16.16 -3.10
N LEU A 444 -23.56 -17.20 -3.68
CA LEU A 444 -22.24 -17.67 -3.30
C LEU A 444 -21.15 -16.62 -3.60
N ALA A 445 -21.22 -15.99 -4.77
CA ALA A 445 -20.30 -14.91 -5.13
C ALA A 445 -20.40 -13.74 -4.16
N LEU A 446 -21.62 -13.34 -3.77
CA LEU A 446 -21.88 -12.27 -2.81
C LEU A 446 -21.26 -12.59 -1.42
N LEU A 447 -21.40 -13.84 -0.96
CA LEU A 447 -20.79 -14.30 0.28
C LEU A 447 -19.26 -14.24 0.20
N CYS A 448 -18.66 -14.76 -0.88
CA CYS A 448 -17.21 -14.73 -1.10
C CYS A 448 -16.65 -13.29 -1.18
N ALA A 449 -17.36 -12.39 -1.86
CA ALA A 449 -16.98 -10.98 -1.96
C ALA A 449 -16.98 -10.30 -0.58
N GLY A 450 -18.04 -10.51 0.21
CA GLY A 450 -18.14 -9.95 1.57
C GLY A 450 -17.04 -10.47 2.51
N GLN A 451 -16.69 -11.76 2.44
CA GLN A 451 -15.59 -12.30 3.24
C GLN A 451 -14.22 -11.73 2.83
N THR A 452 -13.99 -11.49 1.54
CA THR A 452 -12.72 -10.96 1.07
C THR A 452 -12.56 -9.48 1.46
N ALA A 453 -13.63 -8.69 1.31
CA ALA A 453 -13.69 -7.29 1.71
C ALA A 453 -13.42 -7.10 3.22
N SER A 454 -13.99 -7.98 4.04
CA SER A 454 -13.80 -8.03 5.50
C SER A 454 -12.36 -8.03 5.94
N ILE A 455 -11.54 -8.87 5.30
CA ILE A 455 -10.14 -8.97 5.68
C ILE A 455 -9.38 -7.69 5.29
N THR A 456 -9.70 -7.13 4.12
CA THR A 456 -9.07 -5.88 3.65
C THR A 456 -9.45 -4.66 4.47
N ALA A 457 -10.73 -4.53 4.88
CA ALA A 457 -11.20 -3.44 5.71
C ALA A 457 -10.53 -3.44 7.10
N THR A 458 -10.33 -4.63 7.68
CA THR A 458 -9.63 -4.80 8.96
C THR A 458 -8.19 -4.31 8.87
N LEU A 459 -7.46 -4.73 7.84
CA LEU A 459 -6.07 -4.33 7.60
C LEU A 459 -5.95 -2.83 7.34
N ALA A 460 -6.80 -2.29 6.45
CA ALA A 460 -6.84 -0.87 6.14
C ALA A 460 -7.12 -0.04 7.40
N GLY A 461 -8.04 -0.53 8.23
CA GLY A 461 -8.26 0.01 9.55
C GLY A 461 -6.97 0.10 10.35
N GLN A 462 -6.30 -1.03 10.60
CA GLN A 462 -5.09 -1.05 11.42
C GLN A 462 -4.06 -0.03 10.97
N ILE A 463 -3.83 0.05 9.66
CA ILE A 463 -2.95 1.01 9.03
C ILE A 463 -3.38 2.45 9.36
N VAL A 464 -4.68 2.75 9.27
CA VAL A 464 -5.23 4.08 9.60
C VAL A 464 -5.02 4.44 11.08
N SER A 465 -5.41 3.60 12.05
CA SER A 465 -5.24 4.00 13.47
C SER A 465 -3.79 4.02 13.92
N GLU A 466 -2.96 3.08 13.46
CA GLU A 466 -1.53 3.10 13.78
C GLU A 466 -0.81 4.26 13.10
N GLY A 467 -1.19 4.60 11.86
CA GLY A 467 -0.59 5.69 11.11
C GLY A 467 -0.99 7.08 11.63
N PHE A 468 -2.29 7.31 11.91
CA PHE A 468 -2.81 8.63 12.31
C PHE A 468 -2.58 9.00 13.77
N ILE A 469 -2.77 8.04 14.68
CA ILE A 469 -2.75 8.29 16.14
C ILE A 469 -1.83 7.34 16.91
N GLU A 470 -1.08 6.46 16.23
CA GLU A 470 -0.19 5.47 16.85
C GLU A 470 -0.93 4.52 17.82
N TRP A 471 -2.24 4.33 17.62
CA TRP A 471 -3.05 3.46 18.46
C TRP A 471 -2.93 2.02 18.00
N ARG A 472 -2.01 1.27 18.63
CA ARG A 472 -1.73 -0.14 18.34
C ARG A 472 -2.66 -1.05 19.15
N ILE A 473 -3.71 -1.53 18.50
CA ILE A 473 -4.63 -2.53 19.03
C ILE A 473 -4.51 -3.83 18.24
N SER A 474 -4.82 -4.97 18.86
CA SER A 474 -4.83 -6.23 18.13
C SER A 474 -5.83 -6.18 16.97
N PRO A 475 -5.51 -6.79 15.81
CA PRO A 475 -6.43 -6.85 14.67
C PRO A 475 -7.80 -7.42 15.06
N PHE A 476 -7.77 -8.40 15.97
CA PHE A 476 -8.96 -9.01 16.55
C PHE A 476 -9.86 -8.04 17.32
N LEU A 477 -9.28 -7.31 18.29
CA LEU A 477 -10.04 -6.38 19.11
C LEU A 477 -10.58 -5.23 18.27
N ARG A 478 -9.77 -4.76 17.31
CA ARG A 478 -10.20 -3.78 16.33
C ARG A 478 -11.43 -4.26 15.57
N ARG A 479 -11.37 -5.47 15.02
CA ARG A 479 -12.47 -6.04 14.25
C ARG A 479 -13.74 -6.10 15.08
N ILE A 480 -13.67 -6.56 16.34
CA ILE A 480 -14.84 -6.57 17.23
C ILE A 480 -15.43 -5.16 17.37
N ILE A 481 -14.60 -4.15 17.62
CA ILE A 481 -15.07 -2.77 17.81
C ILE A 481 -15.76 -2.25 16.54
N THR A 482 -15.09 -2.33 15.39
CA THR A 482 -15.66 -1.84 14.12
C THR A 482 -16.93 -2.62 13.75
N ARG A 483 -16.93 -3.94 13.98
CA ARG A 483 -18.06 -4.81 13.69
C ARG A 483 -19.27 -4.50 14.55
N LEU A 484 -19.08 -4.26 15.85
CA LEU A 484 -20.18 -3.90 16.75
C LEU A 484 -20.80 -2.55 16.36
N ILE A 485 -19.99 -1.58 15.93
CA ILE A 485 -20.47 -0.28 15.47
C ILE A 485 -21.34 -0.42 14.21
N GLY A 486 -20.95 -1.28 13.26
CA GLY A 486 -21.74 -1.54 12.04
C GLY A 486 -22.95 -2.46 12.27
N LEU A 487 -22.82 -3.44 13.16
CA LEU A 487 -23.84 -4.46 13.41
C LEU A 487 -25.08 -3.91 14.11
N VAL A 488 -24.91 -3.02 15.09
CA VAL A 488 -26.03 -2.44 15.84
C VAL A 488 -27.04 -1.72 14.93
N PRO A 489 -26.65 -0.72 14.11
CA PRO A 489 -27.59 -0.05 13.21
C PRO A 489 -28.17 -1.02 12.17
N SER A 490 -27.35 -1.95 11.66
CA SER A 490 -27.80 -2.98 10.72
C SER A 490 -28.89 -3.88 11.32
N MET A 491 -28.74 -4.28 12.59
CA MET A 491 -29.71 -5.10 13.30
C MET A 491 -31.03 -4.34 13.54
N VAL A 492 -30.94 -3.06 13.92
CA VAL A 492 -32.12 -2.21 14.12
C VAL A 492 -32.91 -2.07 12.83
N VAL A 493 -32.23 -1.79 11.71
CA VAL A 493 -32.87 -1.68 10.39
C VAL A 493 -33.42 -3.03 9.92
N ALA A 494 -32.69 -4.13 10.13
CA ALA A 494 -33.14 -5.47 9.76
C ALA A 494 -34.42 -5.91 10.49
N ILE A 495 -34.57 -5.53 11.77
CA ILE A 495 -35.76 -5.86 12.57
C ILE A 495 -36.91 -4.86 12.29
N GLY A 496 -36.61 -3.58 12.14
CA GLY A 496 -37.62 -2.52 12.02
C GLY A 496 -38.16 -2.32 10.61
N VAL A 497 -37.30 -2.33 9.60
CA VAL A 497 -37.65 -1.99 8.20
C VAL A 497 -37.56 -3.21 7.28
N GLY A 498 -36.59 -4.10 7.50
CA GLY A 498 -36.41 -5.30 6.68
C GLY A 498 -35.53 -5.05 5.44
N ARG A 499 -35.86 -5.70 4.31
CA ARG A 499 -35.00 -5.75 3.10
C ARG A 499 -34.73 -4.36 2.51
N GLU A 500 -35.77 -3.58 2.29
CA GLU A 500 -35.67 -2.24 1.69
C GLU A 500 -34.77 -1.30 2.51
N GLY A 501 -34.90 -1.34 3.84
CA GLY A 501 -34.05 -0.56 4.73
C GLY A 501 -32.57 -0.96 4.63
N ILE A 502 -32.27 -2.24 4.44
CA ILE A 502 -30.89 -2.72 4.26
C ILE A 502 -30.31 -2.25 2.93
N ASP A 503 -31.08 -2.33 1.84
CA ASP A 503 -30.61 -1.87 0.53
C ASP A 503 -30.31 -0.35 0.56
N ILE A 504 -31.19 0.45 1.18
CA ILE A 504 -30.96 1.89 1.39
C ILE A 504 -29.71 2.14 2.25
N LEU A 505 -29.56 1.40 3.35
CA LEU A 505 -28.41 1.53 4.26
C LEU A 505 -27.09 1.19 3.54
N LEU A 506 -27.11 0.19 2.67
CA LEU A 506 -25.97 -0.22 1.86
C LEU A 506 -25.60 0.89 0.85
N VAL A 507 -26.55 1.44 0.09
CA VAL A 507 -26.26 2.55 -0.84
C VAL A 507 -25.78 3.80 -0.10
N ALA A 508 -26.39 4.14 1.04
CA ALA A 508 -26.00 5.29 1.85
C ALA A 508 -24.55 5.20 2.35
N SER A 509 -24.07 3.99 2.67
CA SER A 509 -22.68 3.77 3.06
C SER A 509 -21.67 4.13 1.95
N GLN A 510 -22.04 3.95 0.69
CA GLN A 510 -21.19 4.30 -0.47
C GLN A 510 -21.13 5.80 -0.73
N VAL A 511 -22.25 6.50 -0.49
CA VAL A 511 -22.27 7.97 -0.55
C VAL A 511 -21.40 8.56 0.55
N ALA A 512 -21.43 7.99 1.77
CA ALA A 512 -20.52 8.40 2.85
C ALA A 512 -19.04 8.21 2.46
N LEU A 513 -18.69 7.11 1.78
CA LEU A 513 -17.35 6.87 1.24
C LEU A 513 -16.94 7.93 0.21
N SER A 514 -17.84 8.29 -0.70
CA SER A 514 -17.61 9.36 -1.69
C SER A 514 -17.26 10.69 -1.03
N ILE A 515 -17.98 11.05 0.04
CA ILE A 515 -17.78 12.32 0.75
C ILE A 515 -16.41 12.38 1.45
N VAL A 516 -15.91 11.24 1.95
CA VAL A 516 -14.60 11.15 2.61
C VAL A 516 -13.44 11.22 1.61
N LEU A 517 -13.64 10.74 0.38
CA LEU A 517 -12.58 10.58 -0.61
C LEU A 517 -11.74 11.84 -0.88
N PRO A 518 -12.30 13.05 -1.11
CA PRO A 518 -11.49 14.26 -1.29
C PRO A 518 -10.47 14.50 -0.17
N PHE A 519 -10.85 14.22 1.08
CA PHE A 519 -10.00 14.47 2.24
C PHE A 519 -8.80 13.51 2.30
N VAL A 520 -8.91 12.33 1.70
CA VAL A 520 -7.82 11.34 1.60
C VAL A 520 -7.02 11.50 0.31
N ALA A 521 -7.70 11.82 -0.79
CA ALA A 521 -7.06 12.06 -2.08
C ALA A 521 -6.15 13.30 -2.02
N PHE A 522 -6.60 14.41 -1.44
CA PHE A 522 -5.81 15.65 -1.36
C PHE A 522 -4.39 15.47 -0.79
N PRO A 523 -4.19 14.91 0.44
CA PRO A 523 -2.85 14.71 0.98
C PRO A 523 -2.04 13.74 0.12
N LEU A 524 -2.64 12.69 -0.43
CA LEU A 524 -1.93 11.75 -1.32
C LEU A 524 -1.35 12.47 -2.56
N ILE A 525 -2.16 13.31 -3.19
CA ILE A 525 -1.77 14.07 -4.39
C ILE A 525 -0.65 15.05 -4.05
N TRP A 526 -0.79 15.77 -2.93
CA TRP A 526 0.20 16.73 -2.48
C TRP A 526 1.53 16.06 -2.13
N LEU A 527 1.50 14.95 -1.38
CA LEU A 527 2.69 14.20 -0.95
C LEU A 527 3.47 13.65 -2.15
N THR A 528 2.77 13.04 -3.11
CA THR A 528 3.39 12.45 -4.31
C THR A 528 3.87 13.49 -5.32
N SER A 529 3.34 14.71 -5.27
CA SER A 529 3.81 15.84 -6.10
C SER A 529 4.93 16.64 -5.44
N SER A 530 5.26 16.38 -4.17
CA SER A 530 6.29 17.11 -3.44
C SER A 530 7.68 16.53 -3.66
N LYS A 531 8.57 17.31 -4.29
CA LYS A 531 9.99 16.96 -4.46
C LYS A 531 10.71 16.72 -3.14
N SER A 532 10.35 17.46 -2.10
CA SER A 532 10.96 17.31 -0.77
C SER A 532 10.70 15.94 -0.15
N ILE A 533 9.64 15.24 -0.57
CA ILE A 533 9.22 13.96 0.02
C ILE A 533 9.64 12.79 -0.88
N MET A 534 9.59 12.98 -2.20
CA MET A 534 9.84 11.92 -3.18
C MET A 534 11.29 11.87 -3.71
N ARG A 535 12.23 12.60 -3.10
CA ARG A 535 13.66 12.56 -3.46
C ARG A 535 14.40 11.46 -2.70
N VAL A 536 15.27 10.72 -3.37
CA VAL A 536 16.04 9.60 -2.81
C VAL A 536 17.52 9.81 -3.09
N ARG A 537 18.41 9.53 -2.12
CA ARG A 537 19.86 9.66 -2.32
C ARG A 537 20.36 8.64 -3.35
N LYS A 538 21.25 9.06 -4.25
CA LYS A 538 21.95 8.17 -5.18
C LYS A 538 22.93 7.28 -4.39
N PRO A 539 23.10 6.01 -4.78
CA PRO A 539 24.17 5.19 -4.22
C PRO A 539 25.51 5.84 -4.59
N MET A 540 26.41 6.03 -3.61
CA MET A 540 27.76 6.52 -3.89
C MET A 540 28.49 5.53 -4.79
N ASP A 541 28.91 5.98 -5.96
CA ASP A 541 29.81 5.21 -6.83
C ASP A 541 31.20 5.18 -6.18
N LEU A 542 31.55 4.05 -5.57
CA LEU A 542 32.89 3.75 -5.02
C LEU A 542 34.01 3.67 -6.10
N ARG A 543 33.81 4.28 -7.27
CA ARG A 543 34.71 4.20 -8.44
C ARG A 543 35.35 5.53 -8.83
N THR A 544 35.02 6.64 -8.18
CA THR A 544 35.88 7.83 -8.27
C THR A 544 37.11 7.60 -7.40
N PRO A 545 38.32 7.52 -7.97
CA PRO A 545 39.51 7.60 -7.15
C PRO A 545 39.45 8.95 -6.45
N VAL A 546 39.26 8.92 -5.12
CA VAL A 546 39.61 10.07 -4.30
C VAL A 546 41.09 10.27 -4.57
N SER A 547 41.42 11.30 -5.34
CA SER A 547 42.77 11.83 -5.41
C SER A 547 43.05 12.48 -4.06
N THR A 548 43.27 11.63 -3.06
CA THR A 548 43.96 12.01 -1.83
C THR A 548 45.40 12.22 -2.27
N GLU A 549 45.74 13.47 -2.60
CA GLU A 549 47.11 13.91 -2.46
C GLU A 549 47.48 13.72 -0.98
N VAL A 550 48.10 12.58 -0.69
CA VAL A 550 48.79 12.36 0.58
C VAL A 550 50.01 13.29 0.55
N PRO A 551 50.11 14.30 1.42
CA PRO A 551 51.35 15.05 1.53
C PRO A 551 52.41 14.07 2.03
N SER A 552 53.45 13.88 1.23
CA SER A 552 54.59 13.03 1.57
C SER A 552 55.22 13.53 2.86
N MET A 553 55.15 12.71 3.91
CA MET A 553 55.86 12.91 5.16
C MET A 553 57.35 12.65 4.91
N ASN A 554 58.09 13.70 4.55
CA ASN A 554 59.55 13.73 4.51
C ASN A 554 60.01 15.18 4.58
N GLN A 555 60.32 15.65 5.80
CA GLN A 555 61.44 16.53 6.15
C GLN A 555 61.21 17.06 7.57
N VAL A 556 62.01 16.55 8.51
CA VAL A 556 62.25 17.20 9.81
C VAL A 556 63.42 18.15 9.63
N PRO A 557 63.30 19.42 10.06
CA PRO A 557 64.47 20.17 10.51
C PRO A 557 64.33 20.65 11.97
N SER A 558 65.32 20.22 12.76
CA SER A 558 66.04 20.87 13.87
C SER A 558 65.45 22.09 14.63
N VAL A 559 65.26 21.88 15.94
CA VAL A 559 65.73 22.64 17.14
C VAL A 559 66.00 24.16 17.03
N LEU A 560 65.32 24.96 17.87
CA LEU A 560 65.86 25.88 18.93
C LEU A 560 64.68 26.65 19.61
N GLU A 561 64.37 26.35 20.88
CA GLU A 561 64.58 27.19 22.10
C GLU A 561 63.55 28.30 22.37
N LEU A 562 62.80 28.20 23.49
CA LEU A 562 62.81 29.18 24.61
C LEU A 562 61.79 28.82 25.73
N GLU A 563 62.36 28.34 26.83
CA GLU A 563 62.08 28.53 28.27
C GLU A 563 60.67 28.41 28.88
N VAL A 564 60.56 27.46 29.83
CA VAL A 564 59.59 27.41 30.94
C VAL A 564 60.37 27.59 32.24
N PRO A 565 59.96 28.47 33.18
CA PRO A 565 60.56 28.49 34.50
C PRO A 565 59.93 27.42 35.39
N VAL A 566 60.78 26.61 36.01
CA VAL A 566 60.45 25.65 37.06
C VAL A 566 60.52 26.36 38.42
N SER A 567 59.63 26.02 39.34
CA SER A 567 59.95 26.01 40.76
C SER A 567 59.22 24.84 41.42
N ASP A 568 60.03 24.00 42.05
CA ASP A 568 59.73 22.78 42.79
C ASP A 568 58.91 23.05 44.07
N ASP A 569 58.13 22.05 44.51
CA ASP A 569 58.28 21.54 45.88
C ASP A 569 57.41 20.28 46.18
N ILE A 570 58.12 19.20 46.51
CA ILE A 570 57.87 18.17 47.55
C ILE A 570 56.95 16.94 47.25
N LEU A 571 57.51 15.77 47.62
CA LEU A 571 57.23 14.34 47.34
C LEU A 571 56.31 13.67 48.45
N PRO A 572 56.14 12.33 48.57
CA PRO A 572 55.05 11.46 48.03
C PRO A 572 54.26 10.59 49.07
N GLU A 573 53.16 9.95 48.60
CA GLU A 573 52.59 8.61 48.92
C GLU A 573 52.23 8.17 50.38
N PRO A 574 51.57 7.00 50.63
CA PRO A 574 50.46 6.29 49.95
C PRO A 574 49.35 5.83 50.96
N VAL A 575 48.17 5.38 50.50
CA VAL A 575 47.25 4.59 51.35
C VAL A 575 46.65 3.38 50.62
N THR A 576 47.07 2.24 51.16
CA THR A 576 46.59 0.86 51.21
C THR A 576 45.07 0.60 50.97
N GLU A 577 44.79 -0.22 49.95
CA GLU A 577 44.11 -1.52 49.96
C GLU A 577 42.95 -1.85 50.97
N ILE A 578 41.88 -2.47 50.41
CA ILE A 578 41.01 -3.56 50.94
C ILE A 578 39.48 -3.27 51.16
N LEU A 579 38.67 -4.18 50.59
CA LEU A 579 37.29 -4.64 50.90
C LEU A 579 36.03 -3.96 50.29
N THR A 580 35.40 -4.68 49.35
CA THR A 580 33.92 -4.80 49.19
C THR A 580 33.32 -5.69 50.31
N PRO A 581 32.00 -5.95 50.46
CA PRO A 581 30.77 -5.39 49.82
C PRO A 581 29.68 -4.97 50.85
N SER A 582 28.57 -4.36 50.41
CA SER A 582 27.15 -4.66 50.80
C SER A 582 26.18 -3.47 50.63
N CYS A 583 24.99 -3.75 50.09
CA CYS A 583 23.79 -2.89 50.19
C CYS A 583 22.97 -3.33 51.42
N PRO A 584 22.17 -2.42 52.02
CA PRO A 584 20.71 -2.57 51.84
C PRO A 584 19.89 -1.25 51.82
N GLU A 585 18.66 -1.41 51.30
CA GLU A 585 17.44 -0.58 51.37
C GLU A 585 17.22 0.30 52.64
N LYS A 586 16.67 1.53 52.50
CA LYS A 586 15.23 1.91 52.61
C LYS A 586 14.99 3.43 52.79
N SER A 587 13.96 3.92 52.08
CA SER A 587 12.99 4.99 52.39
C SER A 587 13.41 6.34 53.01
N GLY A 588 13.08 7.43 52.29
CA GLY A 588 12.87 8.78 52.83
C GLY A 588 12.37 9.74 51.74
N GLU A 589 11.10 10.16 51.85
CA GLU A 589 10.55 11.32 51.13
C GLU A 589 11.26 12.60 51.58
N VAL A 590 11.41 13.60 50.68
CA VAL A 590 11.19 15.04 50.93
C VAL A 590 11.53 15.88 49.68
N GLU A 591 10.54 16.69 49.32
CA GLU A 591 10.52 18.01 48.67
C GLU A 591 11.07 18.27 47.25
N VAL A 592 10.11 18.72 46.45
CA VAL A 592 10.20 19.49 45.20
C VAL A 592 10.95 20.81 45.46
N SER A 593 11.96 21.08 44.65
CA SER A 593 12.41 22.45 44.35
C SER A 593 12.77 22.57 42.88
N GLU A 594 12.52 23.78 42.36
CA GLU A 594 12.41 24.13 40.96
C GLU A 594 13.75 24.29 40.23
N GLU A 595 13.66 24.16 38.90
CA GLU A 595 14.50 24.80 37.88
C GLU A 595 16.02 24.54 37.87
N GLU A 596 16.45 23.64 36.98
CA GLU A 596 17.61 23.93 36.13
C GLU A 596 17.48 23.26 34.75
N LYS A 597 17.04 24.06 33.76
CA LYS A 597 17.14 23.70 32.34
C LYS A 597 18.60 23.73 31.94
N ARG A 598 19.23 22.58 31.68
CA ARG A 598 20.45 22.52 30.87
C ARG A 598 20.12 22.88 29.43
N GLU A 599 20.37 24.13 29.10
CA GLU A 599 20.50 24.64 27.74
C GLU A 599 21.78 24.04 27.14
N TYR A 600 21.62 23.16 26.14
CA TYR A 600 22.72 22.71 25.30
C TYR A 600 23.10 23.88 24.39
N VAL A 601 24.19 24.57 24.73
CA VAL A 601 24.82 25.59 23.89
C VAL A 601 25.82 24.88 22.97
N PRO A 602 25.57 24.74 21.66
CA PRO A 602 26.61 24.34 20.74
C PRO A 602 27.54 25.53 20.53
N THR A 603 28.81 25.37 20.89
CA THR A 603 29.87 26.35 20.64
C THR A 603 29.99 26.59 19.13
N ARG A 604 29.47 27.73 18.65
CA ARG A 604 29.70 28.22 17.29
C ARG A 604 31.12 28.79 17.20
N GLY A 605 31.99 28.08 16.49
CA GLY A 605 33.19 28.68 15.89
C GLY A 605 32.79 29.68 14.79
N PRO A 606 33.65 30.66 14.46
CA PRO A 606 33.24 31.85 13.72
C PRO A 606 32.89 31.55 12.26
N LEU A 607 31.81 32.19 11.83
CA LEU A 607 31.28 32.22 10.46
C LEU A 607 32.36 32.59 9.45
N ALA A 608 32.81 31.60 8.67
CA ALA A 608 33.22 31.80 7.29
C ALA A 608 32.15 31.16 6.41
N SER A 609 31.67 31.94 5.47
CA SER A 609 30.62 31.64 4.50
C SER A 609 30.95 30.42 3.63
N GLU A 610 30.45 29.24 4.00
CA GLU A 610 30.27 28.08 3.10
C GLU A 610 28.79 27.69 3.07
N GLU A 611 27.97 28.63 2.62
CA GLU A 611 26.56 28.40 2.32
C GLU A 611 26.42 28.62 0.81
N ASN A 612 26.67 27.55 0.02
CA ASN A 612 26.14 27.32 -1.34
C ASN A 612 26.85 26.12 -2.00
N SER A 613 26.33 24.91 -1.79
CA SER A 613 26.29 23.75 -2.70
C SER A 613 26.25 22.43 -1.94
N ILE A 614 25.14 22.16 -1.23
CA ILE A 614 24.75 20.76 -1.11
C ILE A 614 24.41 20.33 -2.53
N VAL A 615 25.28 19.54 -3.13
CA VAL A 615 25.26 19.12 -4.52
C VAL A 615 23.87 18.56 -4.88
N GLU A 616 23.08 19.30 -5.67
CA GLU A 616 21.76 18.84 -6.14
C GLU A 616 21.86 17.56 -6.99
N ASP A 617 23.07 17.21 -7.46
CA ASP A 617 23.33 16.01 -8.26
C ASP A 617 23.27 14.69 -7.47
N ASP A 618 23.15 14.71 -6.14
CA ASP A 618 23.16 13.48 -5.31
C ASP A 618 21.78 12.85 -5.08
N TYR A 619 20.69 13.44 -5.58
CA TYR A 619 19.33 12.91 -5.38
C TYR A 619 18.64 12.52 -6.69
N ILE A 620 17.83 11.48 -6.64
CA ILE A 620 16.90 11.05 -7.70
C ILE A 620 15.49 11.50 -7.30
N ASP A 621 14.83 12.25 -8.18
CA ASP A 621 13.47 12.73 -7.97
C ASP A 621 12.44 11.70 -8.49
N PHE A 622 11.57 11.23 -7.61
CA PHE A 622 10.42 10.37 -7.94
C PHE A 622 9.08 11.09 -7.81
N SER A 623 9.05 12.43 -7.73
CA SER A 623 7.81 13.20 -7.69
C SER A 623 7.00 13.08 -9.01
N ASN A 624 5.72 13.44 -8.96
CA ASN A 624 4.88 13.44 -10.14
C ASN A 624 5.34 14.49 -11.17
N GLY A 625 5.43 14.08 -12.44
CA GLY A 625 5.57 15.01 -13.54
C GLY A 625 4.31 15.89 -13.71
N TRP A 626 4.45 17.02 -14.39
CA TRP A 626 3.36 18.00 -14.54
C TRP A 626 2.08 17.42 -15.17
N ILE A 627 2.20 16.54 -16.17
CA ILE A 627 1.06 15.86 -16.82
C ILE A 627 0.27 15.04 -15.80
N MET A 628 0.98 14.29 -14.96
CA MET A 628 0.37 13.49 -13.91
C MET A 628 -0.33 14.33 -12.87
N THR A 629 0.33 15.39 -12.40
CA THR A 629 -0.26 16.32 -11.45
C THR A 629 -1.53 16.98 -12.02
N LEU A 630 -1.54 17.33 -13.32
CA LEU A 630 -2.70 17.87 -14.00
C LEU A 630 -3.85 16.86 -14.11
N LEU A 631 -3.57 15.63 -14.55
CA LEU A 631 -4.56 14.55 -14.64
C LEU A 631 -5.20 14.27 -13.27
N VAL A 632 -4.38 14.18 -12.24
CA VAL A 632 -4.81 13.85 -10.89
C VAL A 632 -5.58 15.00 -10.25
N SER A 633 -5.17 16.25 -10.51
CA SER A 633 -5.91 17.44 -10.12
C SER A 633 -7.29 17.49 -10.80
N LEU A 634 -7.37 17.12 -12.09
CA LEU A 634 -8.65 17.01 -12.80
C LEU A 634 -9.57 15.96 -12.15
N ILE A 635 -9.06 14.76 -11.88
CA ILE A 635 -9.81 13.71 -11.17
C ILE A 635 -10.31 14.24 -9.84
N PHE A 636 -9.43 14.86 -9.05
CA PHE A 636 -9.79 15.45 -7.76
C PHE A 636 -10.91 16.50 -7.88
N MET A 637 -10.84 17.40 -8.86
CA MET A 637 -11.86 18.42 -9.08
C MET A 637 -13.21 17.82 -9.49
N VAL A 638 -13.22 16.78 -10.32
CA VAL A 638 -14.44 16.05 -10.68
C VAL A 638 -15.08 15.40 -9.44
N VAL A 639 -14.27 14.71 -8.63
CA VAL A 639 -14.73 14.07 -7.38
C VAL A 639 -15.27 15.14 -6.41
N LEU A 640 -14.59 16.27 -6.28
CA LEU A 640 -15.01 17.37 -5.40
C LEU A 640 -16.33 17.99 -5.86
N ALA A 641 -16.47 18.27 -7.16
CA ALA A 641 -17.68 18.84 -7.74
C ALA A 641 -18.88 17.88 -7.60
N ALA A 642 -18.66 16.60 -7.86
CA ALA A 642 -19.66 15.55 -7.70
C ALA A 642 -20.18 15.46 -6.25
N ASN A 643 -19.26 15.44 -5.28
CA ASN A 643 -19.64 15.42 -3.86
C ASN A 643 -20.34 16.69 -3.41
N LEU A 644 -19.86 17.86 -3.85
CA LEU A 644 -20.50 19.13 -3.51
C LEU A 644 -21.93 19.19 -4.05
N TYR A 645 -22.14 18.72 -5.28
CA TYR A 645 -23.48 18.61 -5.87
C TYR A 645 -24.39 17.72 -5.02
N VAL A 646 -23.94 16.52 -4.65
CA VAL A 646 -24.74 15.59 -3.82
C VAL A 646 -25.08 16.19 -2.46
N ILE A 647 -24.12 16.82 -1.79
CA ILE A 647 -24.36 17.49 -0.50
C ILE A 647 -25.43 18.59 -0.64
N VAL A 648 -25.36 19.38 -1.70
CA VAL A 648 -26.34 20.44 -1.98
C VAL A 648 -27.72 19.84 -2.27
N VAL A 649 -27.80 18.80 -3.10
CA VAL A 649 -29.08 18.13 -3.43
C VAL A 649 -29.72 17.51 -2.20
N LEU A 650 -28.94 16.79 -1.38
CA LEU A 650 -29.38 16.23 -0.10
C LEU A 650 -29.84 17.33 0.86
N GLY A 651 -29.09 18.44 0.95
CA GLY A 651 -29.44 19.58 1.79
C GLY A 651 -30.71 20.33 1.34
N LEU A 652 -31.06 20.25 0.06
CA LEU A 652 -32.29 20.83 -0.50
C LEU A 652 -33.52 19.91 -0.40
N GLY A 653 -33.37 18.68 0.13
CA GLY A 653 -34.48 17.76 0.38
C GLY A 653 -35.17 17.22 -0.88
N LYS A 654 -34.52 17.30 -2.04
CA LYS A 654 -34.99 16.67 -3.28
C LYS A 654 -34.50 15.22 -3.30
N ASN A 655 -35.26 14.34 -2.65
CA ASN A 655 -35.11 12.87 -2.75
C ASN A 655 -35.95 12.33 -3.91
#